data_AF-A0A1A2E6F8-F1
#
_entry.id   AF-A0A1A2E6F8-F1
#
_cell.length_a   1.000
_cell.length_b   1.000
_cell.length_c   1.000
_cell.angle_alpha   90.00
_cell.angle_beta   90.00
_cell.angle_gamma   90.00
#
_symmetry.space_group_name_H-M   'P 1'
#
loop_
_entity.id
_entity.type
_entity.pdbx_description
1 polymer ?
#
loop_
_entity_poly.entity_id
_entity_poly.type
_entity_poly.pdbx_seq_one_letter_code
_entity_poly.pdbx_strand_id
1 'polypeptide(L)'
;MTHRQNTSKVGNRAGSLSVNGRNGRDPFSDGLDDTSTVREILTDESGRSDPAPAIPVLMVADRLGAEPGDEIAPYLSPTQWEALRRFGRRYGVAIVAPSAITEREGTRFEELDAIPPGLAVAICPELEGVTRVEVAEFVGESVLYDIADPEAALAALTEQADARRRERGQEQQRLKKVSVAAHTAYSLAEVERGCGPEFADAARQMIERHNRDTWNMGNAARKLRREEHNYLVTAGELVKLAPGMPVETIKALTAASAEDHSAAWAELADARALHKAGGATAREPVGKRWRTLDELDNLPGTEWLVGKLLPAASLAHLIGMSQSLKSFVALDMALSLATGTPFVGSARFGVSAPVPVIYVVGEGVRGVSKRVRAWCQQRGIDRRRALANLTVLEGAAQLGSQRDMDDVTAKVMETGAALVVFDTQARCTVGLEENSATDQGRAVARIDALMRRTGAAVLVLHHTTKADPRNARGSVAWLNAVDVQLIALRDDPTAMAVTIEVGKMKDEAVEGPYPLSAVKVTLPAGGESLVLAPGADPHAGEFDPDLPMEKWTGKGAAHVKAIYELAQEHCIPGEGLTQTRLAKAAAEVIREEPTASGKPRKVRRVCSFNTAEAAIKLLCDHGKLIVARRDPLGHTYHEPDAYPAPDPTAMNALTEGDGGTSSPAP
;
A
#
# COMPACT_ATOMS: atom_id res chain seq x y z
N MET A 1 31.40 -15.59 -68.03
CA MET A 1 32.45 -14.62 -68.43
C MET A 1 33.40 -14.52 -67.25
N THR A 2 34.46 -15.33 -67.27
CA THR A 2 35.89 -14.92 -67.45
C THR A 2 36.47 -14.33 -66.18
N HIS A 3 37.62 -14.73 -65.61
CA HIS A 3 38.59 -15.82 -65.79
C HIS A 3 39.56 -15.64 -64.59
N ARG A 4 39.83 -16.67 -63.77
CA ARG A 4 41.08 -17.47 -63.72
C ARG A 4 42.34 -16.82 -63.09
N GLN A 5 43.15 -17.73 -62.53
CA GLN A 5 44.56 -17.68 -62.09
C GLN A 5 44.74 -17.31 -60.61
N ASN A 6 45.13 -18.16 -59.66
CA ASN A 6 45.97 -19.38 -59.59
C ASN A 6 47.46 -19.15 -59.85
N THR A 7 48.28 -19.26 -58.79
CA THR A 7 49.69 -19.76 -58.69
C THR A 7 50.30 -19.32 -57.34
N SER A 8 50.60 -20.21 -56.40
CA SER A 8 51.83 -21.05 -56.23
C SER A 8 53.09 -20.17 -55.99
N LYS A 9 53.90 -20.35 -54.94
CA LYS A 9 54.73 -21.50 -54.50
C LYS A 9 55.29 -21.21 -53.09
N VAL A 10 55.37 -22.18 -52.17
CA VAL A 10 56.55 -23.06 -51.86
C VAL A 10 57.84 -22.24 -51.62
N GLY A 11 58.58 -22.29 -50.51
CA GLY A 11 58.58 -23.09 -49.28
C GLY A 11 59.98 -23.00 -48.63
N ASN A 12 60.14 -23.21 -47.31
CA ASN A 12 61.12 -24.13 -46.68
C ASN A 12 61.33 -23.88 -45.17
N ARG A 13 61.17 -24.97 -44.41
CA ARG A 13 62.00 -25.51 -43.31
C ARG A 13 62.66 -24.54 -42.30
N ALA A 14 62.32 -24.69 -41.02
CA ALA A 14 63.04 -25.54 -40.04
C ALA A 14 62.73 -25.10 -38.60
N GLY A 15 62.64 -26.06 -37.65
CA GLY A 15 63.06 -25.81 -36.26
C GLY A 15 62.05 -26.07 -35.14
N SER A 16 62.37 -27.11 -34.35
CA SER A 16 62.05 -27.34 -32.93
C SER A 16 60.59 -27.52 -32.47
N LEU A 17 60.21 -28.80 -32.38
CA LEU A 17 59.47 -29.33 -31.24
C LEU A 17 60.30 -29.15 -29.96
N SER A 18 59.76 -28.47 -28.93
CA SER A 18 60.14 -28.71 -27.54
C SER A 18 58.90 -28.73 -26.64
N VAL A 19 58.83 -29.79 -25.88
CA VAL A 19 57.86 -30.15 -24.84
C VAL A 19 58.00 -29.25 -23.61
N ASN A 20 56.87 -28.83 -23.01
CA ASN A 20 56.58 -28.67 -21.56
C ASN A 20 55.33 -27.76 -21.42
N GLY A 21 54.25 -28.08 -20.70
CA GLY A 21 53.97 -29.18 -19.78
C GLY A 21 52.46 -29.30 -19.47
N ARG A 22 52.09 -30.55 -19.15
CA ARG A 22 50.93 -31.04 -18.37
C ARG A 22 50.61 -30.16 -17.14
N ASN A 23 49.42 -30.06 -16.54
CA ASN A 23 48.25 -30.93 -16.38
C ASN A 23 47.02 -30.10 -15.92
N GLY A 24 45.82 -30.47 -16.36
CA GLY A 24 44.54 -30.04 -15.79
C GLY A 24 43.47 -31.13 -15.90
N ARG A 25 43.89 -32.40 -15.84
CA ARG A 25 42.98 -33.55 -15.77
C ARG A 25 42.30 -33.53 -14.40
N ASP A 26 40.97 -33.57 -14.39
CA ASP A 26 40.17 -33.76 -13.19
C ASP A 26 40.50 -35.16 -12.63
N PRO A 27 40.99 -35.29 -11.39
CA PRO A 27 41.29 -36.60 -10.79
C PRO A 27 40.04 -37.47 -10.54
N PHE A 28 38.84 -36.99 -10.93
CA PHE A 28 37.57 -37.70 -10.76
C PHE A 28 36.81 -37.96 -12.08
N SER A 29 37.45 -37.80 -13.25
CA SER A 29 36.77 -37.88 -14.55
C SER A 29 36.82 -39.23 -15.28
N ASP A 30 37.27 -40.32 -14.66
CA ASP A 30 37.30 -41.61 -15.36
C ASP A 30 35.94 -42.30 -15.26
N GLY A 31 35.20 -42.29 -16.38
CA GLY A 31 34.13 -43.25 -16.66
C GLY A 31 32.74 -42.66 -16.95
N LEU A 32 32.56 -41.92 -18.03
CA LEU A 32 31.23 -41.68 -18.63
C LEU A 32 31.35 -41.53 -20.16
N ASP A 33 31.27 -42.65 -20.87
CA ASP A 33 30.85 -42.73 -22.26
C ASP A 33 30.04 -44.02 -22.38
N ASP A 34 28.72 -43.92 -22.48
CA ASP A 34 27.95 -44.46 -23.62
C ASP A 34 26.45 -44.15 -23.43
N THR A 35 25.87 -43.49 -24.41
CA THR A 35 24.42 -43.31 -24.55
C THR A 35 23.89 -44.43 -25.45
N SER A 36 23.16 -45.40 -24.90
CA SER A 36 22.30 -46.25 -25.73
C SER A 36 21.05 -46.76 -25.01
N THR A 37 20.08 -47.09 -25.85
CA THR A 37 18.62 -47.15 -25.67
C THR A 37 18.07 -48.53 -25.26
N VAL A 38 16.95 -48.51 -24.50
CA VAL A 38 15.80 -49.45 -24.51
C VAL A 38 15.95 -50.89 -23.94
N ARG A 39 15.09 -51.16 -22.93
CA ARG A 39 14.47 -52.43 -22.43
C ARG A 39 15.04 -53.80 -22.86
N GLU A 40 15.34 -54.65 -21.86
CA GLU A 40 14.87 -56.05 -21.75
C GLU A 40 15.03 -56.62 -20.32
N ILE A 41 14.22 -57.63 -19.98
CA ILE A 41 14.10 -58.29 -18.66
C ILE A 41 14.81 -59.66 -18.71
N LEU A 42 15.32 -60.13 -17.55
CA LEU A 42 15.89 -61.45 -17.19
C LEU A 42 17.39 -61.56 -17.59
N THR A 43 18.35 -61.88 -16.72
CA THR A 43 18.43 -62.97 -15.73
C THR A 43 19.52 -62.70 -14.67
N ASP A 44 19.40 -63.36 -13.53
CA ASP A 44 20.39 -63.58 -12.46
C ASP A 44 21.83 -63.81 -12.96
N GLU A 45 22.72 -62.82 -12.75
CA GLU A 45 24.18 -62.99 -12.74
C GLU A 45 24.72 -62.40 -11.42
N SER A 46 24.81 -63.25 -10.40
CA SER A 46 25.58 -62.97 -9.19
C SER A 46 27.08 -62.86 -9.51
N GLY A 47 27.71 -61.71 -9.22
CA GLY A 47 29.16 -61.70 -8.97
C GLY A 47 29.98 -60.48 -9.37
N ARG A 48 29.40 -59.42 -9.95
CA ARG A 48 30.05 -58.10 -10.04
C ARG A 48 29.08 -57.04 -9.55
N SER A 49 29.19 -56.70 -8.28
CA SER A 49 28.43 -55.60 -7.70
C SER A 49 28.93 -54.29 -8.30
N ASP A 50 28.06 -53.56 -9.01
CA ASP A 50 28.41 -52.26 -9.56
C ASP A 50 28.87 -51.32 -8.43
N PRO A 51 29.99 -50.60 -8.63
CA PRO A 51 30.45 -49.61 -7.66
C PRO A 51 29.36 -48.54 -7.46
N ALA A 52 29.17 -48.11 -6.21
CA ALA A 52 28.21 -47.07 -5.90
C ALA A 52 28.63 -45.76 -6.56
N PRO A 53 27.77 -45.06 -7.32
CA PRO A 53 28.11 -43.78 -7.96
C PRO A 53 28.00 -42.60 -6.98
N ALA A 54 27.40 -42.80 -5.80
CA ALA A 54 27.29 -41.84 -4.73
C ALA A 54 27.33 -42.55 -3.37
N ILE A 55 27.97 -41.92 -2.38
CA ILE A 55 28.08 -42.44 -1.01
C ILE A 55 27.37 -41.46 -0.06
N PRO A 56 26.43 -41.91 0.79
CA PRO A 56 25.86 -41.08 1.85
C PRO A 56 26.94 -40.56 2.79
N VAL A 57 26.90 -39.27 3.17
CA VAL A 57 27.91 -38.73 4.10
C VAL A 57 27.84 -39.42 5.47
N LEU A 58 26.66 -39.89 5.89
CA LEU A 58 26.52 -40.62 7.15
C LEU A 58 27.25 -41.97 7.15
N MET A 59 27.46 -42.60 5.99
CA MET A 59 28.30 -43.79 5.89
C MET A 59 29.77 -43.46 6.15
N VAL A 60 30.21 -42.24 5.80
CA VAL A 60 31.54 -41.74 6.14
C VAL A 60 31.64 -41.44 7.63
N ALA A 61 30.60 -40.86 8.22
CA ALA A 61 30.54 -40.58 9.65
C ALA A 61 30.67 -41.87 10.47
N ASP A 62 29.89 -42.90 10.13
CA ASP A 62 29.92 -44.23 10.76
C ASP A 62 31.34 -44.83 10.76
N ARG A 63 32.02 -44.82 9.61
CA ARG A 63 33.41 -45.33 9.51
C ARG A 63 34.46 -44.49 10.22
N LEU A 64 34.18 -43.20 10.43
CA LEU A 64 35.04 -42.33 11.24
C LEU A 64 34.73 -42.42 12.74
N GLY A 65 33.70 -43.19 13.14
CA GLY A 65 33.23 -43.27 14.52
C GLY A 65 32.58 -41.97 15.01
N ALA A 66 32.00 -41.20 14.10
CA ALA A 66 31.31 -39.94 14.39
C ALA A 66 29.78 -40.14 14.39
N GLU A 67 29.08 -39.36 15.21
CA GLU A 67 27.62 -39.31 15.18
C GLU A 67 27.14 -38.33 14.08
N PRO A 68 25.93 -38.51 13.50
CA PRO A 68 25.40 -37.61 12.47
C PRO A 68 25.38 -36.13 12.87
N GLY A 69 25.12 -35.84 14.14
CA GLY A 69 25.10 -34.49 14.69
C GLY A 69 26.47 -33.87 14.96
N ASP A 70 27.57 -34.60 14.79
CA ASP A 70 28.90 -34.07 15.06
C ASP A 70 29.40 -33.12 13.97
N GLU A 71 30.19 -32.13 14.36
CA GLU A 71 30.89 -31.26 13.41
C GLU A 71 31.94 -32.06 12.63
N ILE A 72 32.03 -31.84 11.32
CA ILE A 72 32.91 -32.63 10.44
C ILE A 72 34.39 -32.27 10.65
N ALA A 73 34.69 -30.98 10.85
CA ALA A 73 36.06 -30.47 10.82
C ALA A 73 37.02 -31.15 11.83
N PRO A 74 36.61 -31.44 13.09
CA PRO A 74 37.44 -32.16 14.06
C PRO A 74 37.85 -33.58 13.64
N TYR A 75 37.09 -34.26 12.79
CA TYR A 75 37.35 -35.64 12.36
C TYR A 75 38.29 -35.73 11.15
N LEU A 76 38.58 -34.60 10.48
CA LEU A 76 39.33 -34.58 9.23
C LEU A 76 40.71 -33.96 9.41
N SER A 77 41.72 -34.58 8.79
CA SER A 77 43.03 -33.96 8.59
C SER A 77 42.94 -32.72 7.67
N PRO A 78 43.93 -31.82 7.68
CA PRO A 78 43.90 -30.61 6.84
C PRO A 78 43.74 -30.89 5.33
N THR A 79 44.30 -32.01 4.84
CA THR A 79 44.19 -32.42 3.44
C THR A 79 42.80 -32.95 3.09
N GLN A 80 42.22 -33.78 3.95
CA GLN A 80 40.85 -34.29 3.81
C GLN A 80 39.83 -33.14 3.90
N TRP A 81 40.04 -32.22 4.84
CA TRP A 81 39.23 -31.02 4.99
C TRP A 81 39.24 -30.16 3.72
N GLU A 82 40.41 -29.92 3.12
CA GLU A 82 40.50 -29.14 1.88
C GLU A 82 39.86 -29.85 0.69
N ALA A 83 39.93 -31.19 0.63
CA ALA A 83 39.23 -31.98 -0.40
C ALA A 83 37.71 -31.79 -0.30
N LEU A 84 37.17 -31.89 0.92
CA LEU A 84 35.75 -31.66 1.18
C LEU A 84 35.35 -30.21 0.86
N ARG A 85 36.14 -29.20 1.26
CA ARG A 85 35.89 -27.80 0.91
C ARG A 85 35.90 -27.55 -0.60
N ARG A 86 36.75 -28.26 -1.35
CA ARG A 86 36.78 -28.19 -2.82
C ARG A 86 35.49 -28.73 -3.43
N PHE A 87 34.98 -29.85 -2.92
CA PHE A 87 33.65 -30.34 -3.27
C PHE A 87 32.57 -29.30 -3.00
N GLY A 88 32.55 -28.73 -1.79
CA GLY A 88 31.58 -27.68 -1.45
C GLY A 88 31.65 -26.47 -2.40
N ARG A 89 32.84 -26.04 -2.82
CA ARG A 89 32.99 -24.97 -3.83
C ARG A 89 32.44 -25.37 -5.21
N ARG A 90 32.65 -26.63 -5.64
CA ARG A 90 32.21 -27.14 -6.95
C ARG A 90 30.68 -27.23 -7.03
N TYR A 91 30.04 -27.73 -5.99
CA TYR A 91 28.59 -27.98 -5.96
C TYR A 91 27.80 -26.88 -5.23
N GLY A 92 28.46 -25.81 -4.79
CA GLY A 92 27.82 -24.67 -4.13
C GLY A 92 27.25 -24.99 -2.74
N VAL A 93 27.87 -25.91 -2.03
CA VAL A 93 27.55 -26.28 -0.64
C VAL A 93 28.50 -25.55 0.32
N ALA A 94 28.01 -24.94 1.41
CA ALA A 94 28.91 -24.26 2.35
C ALA A 94 29.43 -25.25 3.37
N ILE A 95 30.76 -25.31 3.45
CA ILE A 95 31.47 -26.20 4.36
C ILE A 95 32.42 -25.32 5.15
N VAL A 96 32.11 -25.16 6.43
CA VAL A 96 32.78 -24.22 7.35
C VAL A 96 33.28 -24.94 8.58
N ALA A 97 34.46 -24.53 9.05
CA ALA A 97 35.02 -25.00 10.30
C ALA A 97 34.40 -24.20 11.47
N PRO A 98 34.25 -24.83 12.64
CA PRO A 98 33.84 -24.14 13.85
C PRO A 98 34.86 -23.06 14.23
N SER A 99 34.39 -22.01 14.90
CA SER A 99 35.23 -20.90 15.35
C SER A 99 34.69 -20.34 16.66
N ALA A 100 35.42 -20.60 17.75
CA ALA A 100 35.09 -20.06 19.08
C ALA A 100 35.21 -18.53 19.14
N ILE A 101 36.07 -17.92 18.31
CA ILE A 101 36.27 -16.46 18.26
C ILE A 101 35.02 -15.76 17.71
N THR A 102 34.36 -16.39 16.73
CA THR A 102 33.20 -15.82 16.05
C THR A 102 31.90 -16.49 16.50
N GLU A 103 31.95 -17.34 17.53
CA GLU A 103 30.84 -18.20 17.99
C GLU A 103 30.14 -18.94 16.84
N ARG A 104 30.90 -19.31 15.80
CA ARG A 104 30.34 -19.93 14.59
C ARG A 104 30.45 -21.43 14.70
N GLU A 105 29.31 -22.11 14.65
CA GLU A 105 29.24 -23.57 14.55
C GLU A 105 29.83 -24.08 13.22
N GLY A 106 30.46 -25.25 13.28
CA GLY A 106 30.95 -25.98 12.11
C GLY A 106 29.84 -26.70 11.35
N THR A 107 30.12 -27.10 10.11
CA THR A 107 29.22 -27.97 9.33
C THR A 107 29.18 -29.37 9.95
N ARG A 108 27.99 -29.91 10.22
CA ARG A 108 27.78 -31.27 10.76
C ARG A 108 27.60 -32.33 9.67
N PHE A 109 27.80 -33.62 10.00
CA PHE A 109 27.67 -34.71 9.03
C PHE A 109 26.28 -34.81 8.42
N GLU A 110 25.22 -34.69 9.22
CA GLU A 110 23.82 -34.70 8.79
C GLU A 110 23.42 -33.56 7.85
N GLU A 111 24.22 -32.48 7.80
CA GLU A 111 23.97 -31.35 6.89
C GLU A 111 24.33 -31.69 5.43
N LEU A 112 25.05 -32.78 5.18
CA LEU A 112 25.44 -33.21 3.83
C LEU A 112 24.71 -34.51 3.46
N ASP A 113 24.13 -34.55 2.27
CA ASP A 113 23.35 -35.71 1.83
C ASP A 113 24.28 -36.82 1.29
N ALA A 114 24.87 -36.59 0.10
CA ALA A 114 25.75 -37.54 -0.57
C ALA A 114 26.98 -36.88 -1.18
N ILE A 115 28.07 -37.66 -1.28
CA ILE A 115 29.34 -37.25 -1.88
C ILE A 115 29.81 -38.24 -2.95
N PRO A 116 30.67 -37.80 -3.89
CA PRO A 116 31.28 -38.69 -4.87
C PRO A 116 32.14 -39.77 -4.22
N PRO A 117 32.19 -41.01 -4.76
CA PRO A 117 32.97 -42.12 -4.20
C PRO A 117 34.45 -41.78 -4.02
N GLY A 118 35.05 -41.10 -5.01
CA GLY A 118 36.46 -40.69 -4.92
C GLY A 118 36.74 -39.71 -3.77
N LEU A 119 35.75 -38.89 -3.37
CA LEU A 119 35.88 -38.04 -2.18
C LEU A 119 35.69 -38.84 -0.90
N ALA A 120 34.72 -39.78 -0.88
CA ALA A 120 34.50 -40.67 0.25
C ALA A 120 35.77 -41.47 0.57
N VAL A 121 36.42 -42.06 -0.44
CA VAL A 121 37.71 -42.79 -0.31
C VAL A 121 38.84 -41.88 0.15
N ALA A 122 38.91 -40.65 -0.38
CA ALA A 122 39.93 -39.69 0.05
C ALA A 122 39.78 -39.28 1.53
N ILE A 123 38.56 -39.32 2.06
CA ILE A 123 38.25 -39.04 3.46
C ILE A 123 38.44 -40.29 4.33
N CYS A 124 37.88 -41.42 3.91
CA CYS A 124 37.95 -42.71 4.60
C CYS A 124 38.34 -43.80 3.58
N PRO A 125 39.62 -44.21 3.55
CA PRO A 125 40.11 -45.21 2.60
C PRO A 125 39.40 -46.57 2.69
N GLU A 126 38.78 -46.90 3.82
CA GLU A 126 38.00 -48.13 4.02
C GLU A 126 36.73 -48.20 3.17
N LEU A 127 36.31 -47.08 2.57
CA LEU A 127 35.19 -47.02 1.64
C LEU A 127 35.59 -47.33 0.19
N GLU A 128 36.84 -47.75 -0.05
CA GLU A 128 37.29 -48.15 -1.38
C GLU A 128 36.55 -49.42 -1.85
N GLY A 129 35.92 -49.35 -3.02
CA GLY A 129 35.21 -50.48 -3.62
C GLY A 129 33.77 -50.68 -3.13
N VAL A 130 33.21 -49.76 -2.32
CA VAL A 130 31.82 -49.83 -1.85
C VAL A 130 30.84 -49.89 -3.03
N THR A 131 29.86 -50.77 -2.89
CA THR A 131 28.93 -51.18 -3.95
C THR A 131 27.54 -50.58 -3.75
N ARG A 132 26.72 -50.53 -4.81
CA ARG A 132 25.34 -50.05 -4.70
C ARG A 132 24.50 -50.83 -3.67
N VAL A 133 24.77 -52.13 -3.54
CA VAL A 133 24.06 -53.02 -2.60
C VAL A 133 24.40 -52.65 -1.17
N GLU A 134 25.68 -52.49 -0.85
CA GLU A 134 26.12 -52.10 0.50
C GLU A 134 25.59 -50.71 0.92
N VAL A 135 25.50 -49.78 -0.04
CA VAL A 135 24.87 -48.47 0.22
C VAL A 135 23.37 -48.63 0.51
N ALA A 136 22.66 -49.45 -0.26
CA ALA A 136 21.24 -49.70 -0.05
C ALA A 136 20.96 -50.41 1.29
N GLU A 137 21.81 -51.36 1.68
CA GLU A 137 21.76 -52.03 2.98
C GLU A 137 21.98 -51.01 4.11
N PHE A 138 23.03 -50.18 4.02
CA PHE A 138 23.29 -49.13 5.01
C PHE A 138 22.11 -48.16 5.19
N VAL A 139 21.52 -47.71 4.08
CA VAL A 139 20.34 -46.83 4.09
C VAL A 139 19.14 -47.54 4.71
N GLY A 140 18.92 -48.81 4.39
CA GLY A 140 17.81 -49.61 4.93
C GLY A 140 17.94 -49.93 6.42
N GLU A 141 19.16 -50.12 6.93
CA GLU A 141 19.43 -50.38 8.35
C GLU A 141 19.40 -49.11 9.20
N SER A 142 19.62 -47.95 8.58
CA SER A 142 19.61 -46.64 9.23
C SER A 142 18.18 -46.13 9.48
N VAL A 143 17.41 -46.82 10.32
CA VAL A 143 15.98 -46.49 10.60
C VAL A 143 15.81 -45.18 11.38
N LEU A 144 16.86 -44.71 12.07
CA LEU A 144 16.81 -43.52 12.92
C LEU A 144 17.00 -42.20 12.16
N TYR A 145 17.47 -42.24 10.92
CA TYR A 145 17.80 -41.06 10.13
C TYR A 145 17.21 -41.17 8.72
N ASP A 146 16.55 -40.11 8.26
CA ASP A 146 15.97 -40.06 6.92
C ASP A 146 17.07 -39.80 5.88
N ILE A 147 17.70 -40.88 5.39
CA ILE A 147 18.76 -40.80 4.37
C ILE A 147 18.11 -40.77 3.00
N ALA A 148 18.20 -39.63 2.31
CA ALA A 148 17.78 -39.50 0.93
C ALA A 148 18.56 -40.45 0.01
N ASP A 149 17.95 -40.86 -1.11
CA ASP A 149 18.64 -41.62 -2.16
C ASP A 149 19.94 -40.89 -2.57
N PRO A 150 21.12 -41.47 -2.29
CA PRO A 150 22.38 -40.78 -2.51
C PRO A 150 22.67 -40.54 -3.99
N GLU A 151 22.21 -41.42 -4.88
CA GLU A 151 22.39 -41.24 -6.33
C GLU A 151 21.56 -40.04 -6.81
N ALA A 152 20.29 -39.99 -6.42
CA ALA A 152 19.40 -38.87 -6.75
C ALA A 152 19.89 -37.55 -6.14
N ALA A 153 20.37 -37.56 -4.89
CA ALA A 153 20.87 -36.38 -4.21
C ALA A 153 22.12 -35.80 -4.92
N LEU A 154 23.10 -36.65 -5.26
CA LEU A 154 24.31 -36.22 -5.96
C LEU A 154 24.00 -35.77 -7.40
N ALA A 155 23.07 -36.45 -8.09
CA ALA A 155 22.62 -36.06 -9.42
C ALA A 155 21.97 -34.67 -9.41
N ALA A 156 21.08 -34.40 -8.45
CA ALA A 156 20.43 -33.09 -8.29
C ALA A 156 21.45 -31.98 -8.01
N LEU A 157 22.42 -32.22 -7.13
CA LEU A 157 23.51 -31.27 -6.86
C LEU A 157 24.34 -30.98 -8.11
N THR A 158 24.61 -32.00 -8.92
CA THR A 158 25.36 -31.89 -10.17
C THR A 158 24.59 -31.06 -11.20
N GLU A 159 23.32 -31.36 -11.41
CA GLU A 159 22.46 -30.62 -12.35
C GLU A 159 22.35 -29.13 -11.95
N GLN A 160 22.18 -28.84 -10.66
CA GLN A 160 22.16 -27.47 -10.14
C GLN A 160 23.51 -26.74 -10.35
N ALA A 161 24.64 -27.43 -10.18
CA ALA A 161 25.95 -26.87 -10.46
C ALA A 161 26.12 -26.53 -11.95
N ASP A 162 25.70 -27.44 -12.84
CA ASP A 162 25.79 -27.25 -14.28
C ASP A 162 24.81 -26.19 -14.81
N ALA A 163 23.60 -26.11 -14.26
CA ALA A 163 22.65 -25.03 -14.55
C ALA A 163 23.26 -23.66 -14.20
N ARG A 164 23.79 -23.50 -12.97
CA ARG A 164 24.48 -22.27 -12.55
C ARG A 164 25.66 -21.92 -13.44
N ARG A 165 26.42 -22.93 -13.89
CA ARG A 165 27.55 -22.73 -14.82
C ARG A 165 27.08 -22.24 -16.20
N ARG A 166 26.00 -22.83 -16.74
CA ARG A 166 25.40 -22.42 -18.01
C ARG A 166 24.87 -20.99 -17.95
N GLU A 167 24.13 -20.63 -16.90
CA GLU A 167 23.62 -19.27 -16.69
C GLU A 167 24.75 -18.24 -16.63
N ARG A 168 25.76 -18.47 -15.76
CA ARG A 168 26.93 -17.58 -15.66
C ARG A 168 27.67 -17.44 -16.99
N GLY A 169 27.76 -18.52 -17.77
CA GLY A 169 28.34 -18.50 -19.11
C GLY A 169 27.56 -17.60 -20.07
N GLN A 170 26.22 -17.68 -20.07
CA GLN A 170 25.36 -16.84 -20.89
C GLN A 170 25.43 -15.36 -20.49
N GLU A 171 25.44 -15.07 -19.19
CA GLU A 171 25.61 -13.70 -18.65
C GLU A 171 26.95 -13.10 -19.07
N GLN A 172 28.04 -13.83 -18.85
CA GLN A 172 29.38 -13.39 -19.25
C GLN A 172 29.47 -13.18 -20.76
N GLN A 173 28.84 -14.02 -21.57
CA GLN A 173 28.84 -13.87 -23.02
C GLN A 173 28.10 -12.60 -23.47
N ARG A 174 27.00 -12.22 -22.78
CA ARG A 174 26.28 -10.97 -23.07
C ARG A 174 27.10 -9.74 -22.69
N LEU A 175 27.69 -9.72 -21.49
CA LEU A 175 28.46 -8.57 -20.98
C LEU A 175 29.83 -8.41 -21.66
N LYS A 176 30.44 -9.51 -22.13
CA LYS A 176 31.70 -9.48 -22.89
C LYS A 176 31.58 -8.66 -24.18
N LYS A 177 30.38 -8.56 -24.77
CA LYS A 177 30.13 -7.73 -25.96
C LYS A 177 30.36 -6.24 -25.71
N VAL A 178 30.15 -5.78 -24.48
CA VAL A 178 30.27 -4.37 -24.07
C VAL A 178 31.49 -4.10 -23.18
N SER A 179 32.34 -5.11 -22.96
CA SER A 179 33.53 -5.04 -22.11
C SER A 179 33.24 -4.65 -20.64
N VAL A 180 32.07 -5.03 -20.12
CA VAL A 180 31.70 -4.84 -18.71
C VAL A 180 31.93 -6.15 -17.97
N ALA A 181 32.56 -6.11 -16.80
CA ALA A 181 32.73 -7.29 -15.97
C ALA A 181 31.42 -7.62 -15.22
N ALA A 182 31.05 -8.90 -15.14
CA ALA A 182 29.79 -9.33 -14.51
C ALA A 182 29.64 -8.92 -13.03
N HIS A 183 30.76 -8.74 -12.32
CA HIS A 183 30.79 -8.34 -10.92
C HIS A 183 30.82 -6.82 -10.71
N THR A 184 30.77 -6.02 -11.78
CA THR A 184 30.69 -4.55 -11.65
C THR A 184 29.39 -4.20 -10.93
N ALA A 185 29.50 -3.52 -9.79
CA ALA A 185 28.35 -3.16 -8.96
C ALA A 185 27.85 -1.74 -9.26
N TYR A 186 26.55 -1.53 -9.14
CA TYR A 186 25.86 -0.26 -9.35
C TYR A 186 24.91 0.00 -8.17
N SER A 187 24.76 1.26 -7.77
CA SER A 187 23.74 1.64 -6.78
C SER A 187 22.35 1.61 -7.40
N LEU A 188 21.32 1.34 -6.61
CA LEU A 188 19.93 1.35 -7.11
C LEU A 188 19.51 2.71 -7.67
N ALA A 189 20.04 3.81 -7.12
CA ALA A 189 19.83 5.16 -7.63
C ALA A 189 20.45 5.36 -9.03
N GLU A 190 21.63 4.78 -9.26
CA GLU A 190 22.27 4.82 -10.57
C GLU A 190 21.50 3.99 -11.60
N VAL A 191 20.99 2.83 -11.19
CA VAL A 191 20.12 1.99 -12.03
C VAL A 191 18.83 2.73 -12.37
N GLU A 192 18.21 3.41 -11.41
CA GLU A 192 16.99 4.21 -11.65
C GLU A 192 17.26 5.32 -12.67
N ARG A 193 18.38 6.04 -12.51
CA ARG A 193 18.79 7.12 -13.39
C ARG A 193 19.10 6.66 -14.81
N GLY A 194 19.82 5.55 -14.96
CA GLY A 194 20.34 5.10 -16.25
C GLY A 194 19.44 4.09 -16.98
N CYS A 195 18.71 3.26 -16.24
CA CYS A 195 17.86 2.20 -16.79
C CYS A 195 16.37 2.47 -16.63
N GLY A 196 15.95 3.28 -15.64
CA GLY A 196 14.55 3.59 -15.35
C GLY A 196 14.08 3.03 -14.00
N PRO A 197 13.02 3.61 -13.41
CA PRO A 197 12.51 3.25 -12.08
C PRO A 197 12.01 1.81 -12.00
N GLU A 198 11.43 1.28 -13.08
CA GLU A 198 10.93 -0.10 -13.12
C GLU A 198 12.04 -1.14 -12.91
N PHE A 199 13.25 -0.87 -13.41
CA PHE A 199 14.40 -1.78 -13.25
C PHE A 199 15.03 -1.65 -11.87
N ALA A 200 15.10 -0.44 -11.33
CA ALA A 200 15.57 -0.21 -9.97
C ALA A 200 14.65 -0.86 -8.94
N ASP A 201 13.33 -0.78 -9.13
CA ASP A 201 12.35 -1.43 -8.27
C ASP A 201 12.42 -2.96 -8.39
N ALA A 202 12.57 -3.50 -9.61
CA ALA A 202 12.76 -4.95 -9.80
C ALA A 202 14.05 -5.46 -9.13
N ALA A 203 15.14 -4.71 -9.27
CA ALA A 203 16.41 -4.96 -8.58
C ALA A 203 16.25 -4.97 -7.06
N ARG A 204 15.59 -3.95 -6.49
CA ARG A 204 15.32 -3.86 -5.05
C ARG A 204 14.51 -5.05 -4.56
N GLN A 205 13.43 -5.41 -5.25
CA GLN A 205 12.58 -6.55 -4.88
C GLN A 205 13.33 -7.89 -4.94
N MET A 206 14.24 -8.06 -5.91
CA MET A 206 15.10 -9.24 -5.99
C MET A 206 16.00 -9.34 -4.75
N ILE A 207 16.67 -8.25 -4.38
CA ILE A 207 17.56 -8.17 -3.21
C ILE A 207 16.78 -8.45 -1.92
N GLU A 208 15.65 -7.77 -1.72
CA GLU A 208 14.82 -7.91 -0.52
C GLU A 208 14.27 -9.34 -0.35
N ARG A 209 13.81 -9.94 -1.44
CA ARG A 209 13.36 -11.33 -1.44
C ARG A 209 14.50 -12.26 -1.10
N HIS A 210 15.67 -12.05 -1.72
CA HIS A 210 16.85 -12.86 -1.46
C HIS A 210 17.27 -12.82 0.01
N ASN A 211 17.34 -11.62 0.60
CA ASN A 211 17.68 -11.44 2.00
C ASN A 211 16.65 -12.05 2.93
N ARG A 212 15.36 -11.81 2.68
CA ARG A 212 14.27 -12.38 3.48
C ARG A 212 14.29 -13.90 3.50
N ASP A 213 14.45 -14.53 2.33
CA ASP A 213 14.57 -15.98 2.25
C ASP A 213 15.80 -16.47 3.00
N THR A 214 16.95 -15.80 2.82
CA THR A 214 18.21 -16.13 3.50
C THR A 214 18.04 -16.10 5.02
N TRP A 215 17.39 -15.06 5.55
CA TRP A 215 17.13 -14.95 7.00
C TRP A 215 16.09 -15.98 7.49
N ASN A 216 15.05 -16.27 6.70
CA ASN A 216 14.03 -17.24 7.07
C ASN A 216 14.53 -18.70 7.03
N MET A 217 15.51 -19.00 6.17
CA MET A 217 16.12 -20.33 6.05
C MET A 217 16.98 -20.71 7.27
N GLY A 218 17.41 -19.74 8.09
CA GLY A 218 18.25 -20.00 9.26
C GLY A 218 19.50 -20.81 8.91
N ASN A 219 19.70 -21.95 9.58
CA ASN A 219 20.84 -22.83 9.33
C ASN A 219 20.85 -23.43 7.91
N ALA A 220 19.70 -23.63 7.27
CA ALA A 220 19.62 -24.18 5.92
C ALA A 220 20.22 -23.25 4.85
N ALA A 221 20.26 -21.93 5.09
CA ALA A 221 20.92 -20.97 4.19
C ALA A 221 22.42 -21.26 4.08
N ARG A 222 23.03 -21.74 5.17
CA ARG A 222 24.44 -22.13 5.23
C ARG A 222 24.69 -23.30 4.28
N LYS A 223 23.90 -24.38 4.34
CA LYS A 223 24.03 -25.53 3.43
C LYS A 223 24.12 -25.11 1.95
N LEU A 224 23.39 -24.06 1.55
CA LEU A 224 23.32 -23.57 0.16
C LEU A 224 24.30 -22.44 -0.22
N ARG A 225 25.25 -22.05 0.66
CA ARG A 225 26.10 -20.84 0.47
C ARG A 225 25.29 -19.58 0.16
N ARG A 226 24.10 -19.47 0.71
CA ARG A 226 23.27 -18.30 0.49
C ARG A 226 23.73 -17.20 1.44
N GLU A 227 24.54 -16.29 0.92
CA GLU A 227 24.98 -15.09 1.63
C GLU A 227 23.96 -13.96 1.46
N GLU A 228 23.92 -13.05 2.43
CA GLU A 228 23.11 -11.84 2.30
C GLU A 228 23.61 -10.98 1.12
N HIS A 229 22.67 -10.31 0.49
CA HIS A 229 22.89 -9.42 -0.62
C HIS A 229 22.87 -7.97 -0.12
N ASN A 230 23.92 -7.22 -0.40
CA ASN A 230 23.93 -5.78 -0.13
C ASN A 230 23.00 -5.06 -1.13
N TYR A 231 22.63 -3.81 -0.85
CA TYR A 231 21.74 -3.02 -1.71
C TYR A 231 22.45 -2.45 -2.97
N LEU A 232 23.48 -3.14 -3.47
CA LEU A 232 24.06 -2.89 -4.79
C LEU A 232 23.69 -4.03 -5.73
N VAL A 233 23.47 -3.70 -6.99
CA VAL A 233 23.19 -4.70 -8.02
C VAL A 233 24.36 -4.81 -8.98
N THR A 234 24.74 -6.04 -9.32
CA THR A 234 25.82 -6.32 -10.27
C THR A 234 25.34 -6.28 -11.71
N ALA A 235 26.26 -6.04 -12.65
CA ALA A 235 26.00 -6.13 -14.08
C ALA A 235 25.39 -7.49 -14.48
N GLY A 236 25.83 -8.59 -13.85
CA GLY A 236 25.29 -9.93 -14.07
C GLY A 236 23.82 -10.05 -13.65
N GLU A 237 23.46 -9.51 -12.49
CA GLU A 237 22.08 -9.47 -11.98
C GLU A 237 21.17 -8.60 -12.84
N LEU A 238 21.65 -7.43 -13.30
CA LEU A 238 20.89 -6.58 -14.23
C LEU A 238 20.50 -7.30 -15.51
N VAL A 239 21.43 -8.07 -16.08
CA VAL A 239 21.22 -8.86 -17.30
C VAL A 239 20.18 -9.97 -17.09
N LYS A 240 20.03 -10.47 -15.85
CA LYS A 240 19.06 -11.49 -15.44
C LYS A 240 17.67 -10.92 -15.15
N LEU A 241 17.60 -9.74 -14.52
CA LEU A 241 16.35 -9.13 -14.06
C LEU A 241 15.31 -8.93 -15.16
N ALA A 242 15.76 -8.69 -16.40
CA ALA A 242 14.87 -8.60 -17.54
C ALA A 242 15.49 -9.18 -18.82
N PRO A 243 14.84 -10.18 -19.46
CA PRO A 243 15.15 -10.62 -20.81
C PRO A 243 14.78 -9.51 -21.82
N GLY A 244 15.60 -8.46 -21.88
CA GLY A 244 15.33 -7.25 -22.66
C GLY A 244 16.23 -6.07 -22.32
N MET A 245 16.97 -6.11 -21.19
CA MET A 245 17.89 -5.04 -20.83
C MET A 245 19.01 -4.89 -21.89
N PRO A 246 19.15 -3.70 -22.53
CA PRO A 246 20.23 -3.45 -23.46
C PRO A 246 21.55 -3.39 -22.70
N VAL A 247 22.51 -4.22 -23.11
CA VAL A 247 23.86 -4.24 -22.52
C VAL A 247 24.60 -2.90 -22.66
N GLU A 248 24.21 -2.07 -23.64
CA GLU A 248 24.75 -0.73 -23.82
C GLU A 248 24.28 0.25 -22.73
N THR A 249 23.07 0.07 -22.21
CA THR A 249 22.58 0.87 -21.08
C THR A 249 23.41 0.58 -19.83
N ILE A 250 23.72 -0.71 -19.59
CA ILE A 250 24.57 -1.13 -18.46
C ILE A 250 25.98 -0.54 -18.59
N LYS A 251 26.53 -0.51 -19.81
CA LYS A 251 27.85 0.09 -20.08
C LYS A 251 27.91 1.58 -19.76
N ALA A 252 26.79 2.30 -19.91
CA ALA A 252 26.71 3.73 -19.64
C ALA A 252 26.60 4.07 -18.14
N LEU A 253 26.33 3.08 -17.29
CA LEU A 253 26.24 3.27 -15.84
C LEU A 253 27.60 3.53 -15.21
N THR A 254 27.60 4.30 -14.14
CA THR A 254 28.77 4.59 -13.31
C THR A 254 28.90 3.53 -12.23
N ALA A 255 30.05 2.86 -12.15
CA ALA A 255 30.28 1.85 -11.11
C ALA A 255 30.17 2.46 -9.69
N ALA A 256 29.67 1.66 -8.75
CA ALA A 256 29.47 2.07 -7.36
C ALA A 256 30.77 2.60 -6.73
N SER A 257 30.66 3.76 -6.09
CA SER A 257 31.72 4.40 -5.33
C SER A 257 31.88 3.76 -3.93
N ALA A 258 32.93 4.14 -3.20
CA ALA A 258 33.09 3.71 -1.81
C ALA A 258 31.94 4.19 -0.91
N GLU A 259 31.36 5.36 -1.20
CA GLU A 259 30.19 5.88 -0.49
C GLU A 259 28.94 5.04 -0.77
N ASP A 260 28.71 4.65 -2.03
CA ASP A 260 27.61 3.75 -2.41
C ASP A 260 27.73 2.39 -1.70
N HIS A 261 28.94 1.85 -1.61
CA HIS A 261 29.20 0.62 -0.85
C HIS A 261 28.84 0.80 0.63
N SER A 262 29.27 1.90 1.26
CA SER A 262 28.96 2.18 2.66
C SER A 262 27.46 2.33 2.90
N ALA A 263 26.75 3.03 2.01
CA ALA A 263 25.30 3.22 2.08
C ALA A 263 24.56 1.89 1.93
N ALA A 264 24.95 1.05 0.96
CA ALA A 264 24.34 -0.25 0.74
C ALA A 264 24.52 -1.22 1.92
N TRP A 265 25.64 -1.13 2.64
CA TRP A 265 25.86 -1.88 3.87
C TRP A 265 25.02 -1.36 5.04
N ALA A 266 24.82 -0.04 5.15
CA ALA A 266 23.92 0.56 6.14
C ALA A 266 22.46 0.13 5.89
N GLU A 267 21.99 0.19 4.64
CA GLU A 267 20.65 -0.28 4.27
C GLU A 267 20.43 -1.76 4.61
N LEU A 268 21.43 -2.61 4.36
CA LEU A 268 21.37 -4.03 4.75
C LEU A 268 21.30 -4.20 6.28
N ALA A 269 22.05 -3.40 7.04
CA ALA A 269 22.02 -3.44 8.51
C ALA A 269 20.65 -3.04 9.06
N ASP A 270 20.04 -2.00 8.51
CA ASP A 270 18.69 -1.55 8.87
C ASP A 270 17.64 -2.60 8.51
N ALA A 271 17.72 -3.17 7.31
CA ALA A 271 16.84 -4.25 6.87
C ALA A 271 16.94 -5.49 7.78
N ARG A 272 18.17 -5.84 8.22
CA ARG A 272 18.41 -6.94 9.17
C ARG A 272 17.84 -6.62 10.55
N ALA A 273 18.03 -5.39 11.05
CA ALA A 273 17.46 -4.96 12.32
C ALA A 273 15.92 -5.01 12.29
N LEU A 274 15.33 -4.59 11.17
CA LEU A 274 13.89 -4.67 10.94
C LEU A 274 13.40 -6.12 10.94
N HIS A 275 14.08 -7.03 10.24
CA HIS A 275 13.72 -8.46 10.22
C HIS A 275 13.85 -9.09 11.62
N LYS A 276 14.95 -8.83 12.34
CA LYS A 276 15.18 -9.33 13.70
C LYS A 276 14.16 -8.81 14.72
N ALA A 277 13.69 -7.58 14.54
CA ALA A 277 12.59 -7.01 15.33
C ALA A 277 11.22 -7.62 14.98
N GLY A 278 11.17 -8.73 14.23
CA GLY A 278 9.96 -9.40 13.76
C GLY A 278 9.25 -8.63 12.64
N GLY A 279 9.90 -7.60 12.10
CA GLY A 279 9.22 -6.45 11.52
C GLY A 279 8.29 -5.87 12.58
N ALA A 280 8.61 -4.72 13.16
CA ALA A 280 7.53 -3.80 13.48
C ALA A 280 7.09 -3.19 12.14
N THR A 281 6.66 -3.95 11.12
CA THR A 281 5.45 -4.81 11.14
C THR A 281 5.49 -6.13 10.35
N ALA A 282 5.27 -7.23 11.03
CA ALA A 282 4.54 -8.37 10.51
C ALA A 282 3.26 -8.50 11.34
N ARG A 283 2.11 -8.15 10.73
CA ARG A 283 0.85 -8.77 11.16
C ARG A 283 1.06 -10.28 11.16
N GLU A 284 0.35 -10.97 12.05
CA GLU A 284 0.38 -12.43 12.05
C GLU A 284 0.16 -12.99 10.63
N PRO A 285 0.86 -14.08 10.25
CA PRO A 285 0.71 -14.70 8.93
C PRO A 285 -0.78 -14.94 8.62
N VAL A 286 -1.14 -15.01 7.33
CA VAL A 286 -2.56 -15.20 6.90
C VAL A 286 -3.24 -16.32 7.70
N GLY A 287 -2.55 -17.44 7.93
CA GLY A 287 -3.03 -18.57 8.72
C GLY A 287 -3.43 -18.27 10.17
N LYS A 288 -3.00 -17.14 10.73
CA LYS A 288 -3.35 -16.66 12.08
C LYS A 288 -4.32 -15.48 12.09
N ARG A 289 -4.66 -14.93 10.91
CA ARG A 289 -5.59 -13.79 10.76
C ARG A 289 -7.02 -14.19 10.51
N TRP A 290 -7.29 -15.49 10.38
CA TRP A 290 -8.65 -16.00 10.31
C TRP A 290 -9.34 -15.74 11.65
N ARG A 291 -10.52 -15.13 11.60
CA ARG A 291 -11.37 -14.90 12.76
C ARG A 291 -12.73 -15.55 12.52
N THR A 292 -13.32 -16.12 13.56
CA THR A 292 -14.74 -16.51 13.54
C THR A 292 -15.65 -15.28 13.68
N LEU A 293 -16.94 -15.41 13.36
CA LEU A 293 -17.90 -14.30 13.56
C LEU A 293 -17.96 -13.89 15.04
N ASP A 294 -17.98 -14.85 15.97
CA ASP A 294 -17.93 -14.56 17.41
C ASP A 294 -16.66 -13.79 17.81
N GLU A 295 -15.51 -14.10 17.21
CA GLU A 295 -14.27 -13.36 17.46
C GLU A 295 -14.28 -11.95 16.86
N LEU A 296 -15.07 -11.71 15.80
CA LEU A 296 -15.29 -10.38 15.24
C LEU A 296 -16.24 -9.56 16.12
N ASP A 297 -17.31 -10.16 16.63
CA ASP A 297 -18.28 -9.50 17.52
C ASP A 297 -17.64 -9.06 18.85
N ASN A 298 -16.56 -9.74 19.27
CA ASN A 298 -15.80 -9.42 20.47
C ASN A 298 -14.60 -8.48 20.22
N LEU A 299 -14.42 -7.96 19.00
CA LEU A 299 -13.42 -6.92 18.76
C LEU A 299 -13.83 -5.62 19.47
N PRO A 300 -12.86 -4.83 19.99
CA PRO A 300 -13.15 -3.50 20.49
C PRO A 300 -13.77 -2.65 19.37
N GLY A 301 -14.80 -1.87 19.71
CA GLY A 301 -15.48 -0.99 18.76
C GLY A 301 -14.55 0.10 18.19
N THR A 302 -15.04 0.85 17.21
CA THR A 302 -14.29 1.88 16.49
C THR A 302 -13.55 2.83 17.44
N GLU A 303 -12.23 2.78 17.42
CA GLU A 303 -11.38 3.74 18.12
C GLU A 303 -11.31 5.05 17.32
N TRP A 304 -11.45 6.20 18.01
CA TRP A 304 -11.50 7.52 17.37
C TRP A 304 -10.28 8.34 17.73
N LEU A 305 -9.59 8.89 16.72
CA LEU A 305 -8.62 9.96 16.93
C LEU A 305 -9.33 11.29 17.16
N VAL A 306 -10.30 11.61 16.30
CA VAL A 306 -11.21 12.75 16.47
C VAL A 306 -12.63 12.23 16.37
N GLY A 307 -13.40 12.35 17.45
CA GLY A 307 -14.76 11.82 17.52
C GLY A 307 -15.62 12.26 16.32
N LYS A 308 -16.37 11.31 15.74
CA LYS A 308 -17.26 11.48 14.58
C LYS A 308 -16.60 11.79 13.24
N LEU A 309 -15.31 12.16 13.22
CA LEU A 309 -14.65 12.68 12.03
C LEU A 309 -13.45 11.84 11.57
N LEU A 310 -12.70 11.24 12.48
CA LEU A 310 -11.47 10.53 12.15
C LEU A 310 -11.29 9.28 13.03
N PRO A 311 -11.67 8.09 12.54
CA PRO A 311 -11.33 6.82 13.16
C PRO A 311 -9.81 6.59 13.18
N ALA A 312 -9.33 5.85 14.17
CA ALA A 312 -7.94 5.38 14.21
C ALA A 312 -7.66 4.39 13.07
N ALA A 313 -6.40 4.28 12.65
CA ALA A 313 -5.95 3.37 11.59
C ALA A 313 -6.76 3.46 10.28
N SER A 314 -7.26 4.65 9.93
CA SER A 314 -8.10 4.89 8.75
C SER A 314 -7.43 5.79 7.72
N LEU A 315 -7.82 5.63 6.45
CA LEU A 315 -7.45 6.54 5.36
C LEU A 315 -8.56 7.57 5.18
N ALA A 316 -8.27 8.83 5.48
CA ALA A 316 -9.21 9.94 5.39
C ALA A 316 -8.81 10.94 4.30
N HIS A 317 -9.81 11.43 3.58
CA HIS A 317 -9.68 12.55 2.64
C HIS A 317 -10.37 13.79 3.20
N LEU A 318 -9.69 14.94 3.15
CA LEU A 318 -10.31 16.25 3.37
C LEU A 318 -10.29 17.05 2.08
N ILE A 319 -11.46 17.18 1.46
CA ILE A 319 -11.62 17.84 0.17
C ILE A 319 -12.33 19.19 0.30
N GLY A 320 -12.22 20.03 -0.73
CA GLY A 320 -12.83 21.36 -0.72
C GLY A 320 -12.19 22.29 -1.76
N MET A 321 -12.91 23.34 -2.12
CA MET A 321 -12.40 24.35 -3.06
C MET A 321 -11.16 25.08 -2.52
N SER A 322 -10.43 25.77 -3.40
CA SER A 322 -9.40 26.69 -2.95
C SER A 322 -10.00 27.69 -1.96
N GLN A 323 -9.23 28.05 -0.92
CA GLN A 323 -9.67 28.98 0.14
C GLN A 323 -10.85 28.49 1.02
N SER A 324 -11.25 27.22 0.95
CA SER A 324 -12.27 26.64 1.85
C SER A 324 -11.79 26.33 3.28
N LEU A 325 -10.59 26.79 3.64
CA LEU A 325 -9.95 26.61 4.96
C LEU A 325 -9.56 25.16 5.33
N LYS A 326 -9.46 24.22 4.38
CA LYS A 326 -8.97 22.83 4.62
C LYS A 326 -7.70 22.74 5.46
N SER A 327 -6.65 23.50 5.12
CA SER A 327 -5.40 23.47 5.88
C SER A 327 -5.55 24.02 7.30
N PHE A 328 -6.55 24.86 7.58
CA PHE A 328 -6.88 25.26 8.96
C PHE A 328 -7.62 24.16 9.71
N VAL A 329 -8.52 23.43 9.04
CA VAL A 329 -9.22 22.26 9.58
C VAL A 329 -8.22 21.17 9.94
N ALA A 330 -7.37 20.78 9.00
CA ALA A 330 -6.35 19.76 9.21
C ALA A 330 -5.34 20.14 10.28
N LEU A 331 -4.92 21.41 10.33
CA LEU A 331 -3.99 21.89 11.36
C LEU A 331 -4.65 21.95 12.75
N ASP A 332 -5.93 22.33 12.86
CA ASP A 332 -6.66 22.28 14.14
C ASP A 332 -6.82 20.83 14.62
N MET A 333 -7.13 19.87 13.72
CA MET A 333 -7.13 18.44 14.06
C MET A 333 -5.76 17.97 14.55
N ALA A 334 -4.69 18.29 13.82
CA ALA A 334 -3.33 17.89 14.18
C ALA A 334 -2.90 18.47 15.54
N LEU A 335 -3.19 19.74 15.80
CA LEU A 335 -2.86 20.39 17.08
C LEU A 335 -3.73 19.87 18.23
N SER A 336 -5.00 19.60 17.97
CA SER A 336 -5.94 19.00 18.92
C SER A 336 -5.46 17.62 19.36
N LEU A 337 -5.02 16.77 18.43
CA LEU A 337 -4.38 15.49 18.69
C LEU A 337 -3.05 15.63 19.42
N ALA A 338 -2.16 16.51 18.95
CA ALA A 338 -0.85 16.72 19.57
C ALA A 338 -0.95 17.19 21.03
N THR A 339 -2.00 17.94 21.36
CA THR A 339 -2.19 18.51 22.69
C THR A 339 -3.20 17.74 23.55
N GLY A 340 -3.97 16.81 22.98
CA GLY A 340 -5.06 16.12 23.67
C GLY A 340 -6.21 17.07 24.04
N THR A 341 -6.53 18.02 23.17
CA THR A 341 -7.68 18.92 23.34
C THR A 341 -8.75 18.65 22.30
N PRO A 342 -10.04 18.88 22.58
CA PRO A 342 -11.10 18.63 21.61
C PRO A 342 -10.93 19.45 20.33
N PHE A 343 -11.23 18.84 19.19
CA PHE A 343 -11.19 19.51 17.89
C PHE A 343 -12.16 20.71 17.89
N VAL A 344 -11.68 21.82 17.31
CA VAL A 344 -12.31 23.14 17.36
C VAL A 344 -12.66 23.65 18.77
N GLY A 345 -12.15 23.01 19.84
CA GLY A 345 -12.51 23.28 21.23
C GLY A 345 -13.94 22.85 21.61
N SER A 346 -14.56 21.96 20.84
CA SER A 346 -15.89 21.42 21.12
C SER A 346 -15.81 20.01 21.67
N ALA A 347 -16.45 19.75 22.81
CA ALA A 347 -16.58 18.40 23.37
C ALA A 347 -17.30 17.41 22.42
N ARG A 348 -18.03 17.90 21.40
CA ARG A 348 -18.64 17.09 20.34
C ARG A 348 -17.60 16.28 19.55
N PHE A 349 -16.39 16.81 19.42
CA PHE A 349 -15.29 16.21 18.67
C PHE A 349 -14.13 15.91 19.63
N GLY A 350 -14.42 15.01 20.57
CA GLY A 350 -13.47 14.62 21.61
C GLY A 350 -12.17 14.04 21.06
N VAL A 351 -11.09 14.29 21.79
CA VAL A 351 -9.77 13.68 21.62
C VAL A 351 -9.41 13.08 22.97
N SER A 352 -9.18 11.77 23.03
CA SER A 352 -9.04 11.04 24.30
C SER A 352 -7.72 11.32 25.01
N ALA A 353 -6.62 11.44 24.26
CA ALA A 353 -5.28 11.69 24.81
C ALA A 353 -4.37 12.42 23.80
N PRO A 354 -3.31 13.10 24.26
CA PRO A 354 -2.29 13.65 23.38
C PRO A 354 -1.54 12.52 22.65
N VAL A 355 -1.38 12.63 21.33
CA VAL A 355 -0.67 11.65 20.50
C VAL A 355 0.30 12.33 19.53
N PRO A 356 1.43 11.70 19.15
CA PRO A 356 2.34 12.26 18.15
C PRO A 356 1.68 12.32 16.75
N VAL A 357 1.94 13.40 16.02
CA VAL A 357 1.39 13.69 14.70
C VAL A 357 2.52 14.15 13.78
N ILE A 358 2.53 13.63 12.56
CA ILE A 358 3.41 14.10 11.48
C ILE A 358 2.56 14.91 10.49
N TYR A 359 3.03 16.10 10.15
CA TYR A 359 2.38 16.97 9.16
C TYR A 359 3.34 17.27 8.00
N VAL A 360 3.04 16.72 6.83
CA VAL A 360 3.78 16.93 5.58
C VAL A 360 3.22 18.16 4.88
N VAL A 361 4.02 19.23 4.86
CA VAL A 361 3.61 20.53 4.30
C VAL A 361 4.21 20.67 2.90
N GLY A 362 3.47 20.19 1.90
CA GLY A 362 3.83 20.31 0.49
C GLY A 362 3.78 21.75 -0.04
N GLU A 363 3.08 22.66 0.64
CA GLU A 363 3.05 24.09 0.31
C GLU A 363 2.90 25.01 1.53
N GLY A 364 3.48 26.22 1.46
CA GLY A 364 3.16 27.29 2.41
C GLY A 364 3.68 27.10 3.85
N VAL A 365 4.78 26.35 4.04
CA VAL A 365 5.40 26.04 5.36
C VAL A 365 5.58 27.27 6.26
N ARG A 366 5.95 28.41 5.68
CA ARG A 366 6.18 29.67 6.43
C ARG A 366 4.93 30.16 7.16
N GLY A 367 3.74 29.79 6.70
CA GLY A 367 2.45 30.13 7.32
C GLY A 367 2.07 29.26 8.52
N VAL A 368 2.57 28.02 8.60
CA VAL A 368 2.19 27.04 9.64
C VAL A 368 2.58 27.54 11.03
N SER A 369 3.82 27.99 11.20
CA SER A 369 4.32 28.52 12.47
C SER A 369 3.46 29.68 13.01
N LYS A 370 2.97 30.56 12.12
CA LYS A 370 2.08 31.67 12.47
C LYS A 370 0.69 31.16 12.92
N ARG A 371 0.13 30.19 12.20
CA ARG A 371 -1.16 29.56 12.53
C ARG A 371 -1.10 28.82 13.87
N VAL A 372 -0.03 28.07 14.13
CA VAL A 372 0.19 27.38 15.42
C VAL A 372 0.22 28.37 16.58
N ARG A 373 0.92 29.50 16.44
CA ARG A 373 0.93 30.55 17.48
C ARG A 373 -0.46 31.11 17.75
N ALA A 374 -1.20 31.43 16.69
CA ALA A 374 -2.55 31.97 16.82
C ALA A 374 -3.50 30.98 17.47
N TRP A 375 -3.41 29.71 17.08
CA TRP A 375 -4.17 28.62 17.68
C TRP A 375 -3.85 28.45 19.17
N CYS A 376 -2.56 28.39 19.53
CA CYS A 376 -2.13 28.28 20.93
C CYS A 376 -2.64 29.46 21.78
N GLN A 377 -2.55 30.69 21.26
CA GLN A 377 -3.05 31.88 21.94
C GLN A 377 -4.57 31.83 22.14
N GLN A 378 -5.32 31.48 21.09
CA GLN A 378 -6.79 31.40 21.15
C GLN A 378 -7.27 30.29 22.08
N ARG A 379 -6.54 29.18 22.17
CA ARG A 379 -6.88 28.03 23.01
C ARG A 379 -6.32 28.13 24.44
N GLY A 380 -5.47 29.11 24.73
CA GLY A 380 -4.76 29.19 26.01
C GLY A 380 -3.80 28.02 26.25
N ILE A 381 -3.19 27.48 25.19
CA ILE A 381 -2.29 26.32 25.27
C ILE A 381 -0.83 26.78 25.14
N ASP A 382 0.04 26.27 26.01
CA ASP A 382 1.48 26.48 25.86
C ASP A 382 1.95 25.84 24.55
N ARG A 383 2.56 26.65 23.68
CA ARG A 383 3.14 26.23 22.42
C ARG A 383 4.11 25.06 22.57
N ARG A 384 4.84 24.95 23.69
CA ARG A 384 5.74 23.81 23.94
C ARG A 384 5.00 22.47 23.96
N ARG A 385 3.78 22.44 24.50
CA ARG A 385 2.93 21.24 24.53
C ARG A 385 2.50 20.84 23.12
N ALA A 386 2.14 21.80 22.28
CA ALA A 386 1.80 21.54 20.88
C ALA A 386 3.00 21.02 20.08
N LEU A 387 4.20 21.58 20.32
CA LEU A 387 5.42 21.18 19.61
C LEU A 387 6.01 19.85 20.07
N ALA A 388 5.72 19.40 21.28
CA ALA A 388 6.24 18.13 21.80
C ALA A 388 5.78 16.92 20.98
N ASN A 389 4.56 17.00 20.41
CA ASN A 389 3.92 15.91 19.68
C ASN A 389 3.62 16.26 18.21
N LEU A 390 4.05 17.41 17.70
CA LEU A 390 3.85 17.79 16.30
C LEU A 390 5.19 17.86 15.57
N THR A 391 5.43 16.92 14.67
CA THR A 391 6.57 16.93 13.76
C THR A 391 6.13 17.42 12.38
N VAL A 392 6.87 18.35 11.78
CA VAL A 392 6.54 18.92 10.47
C VAL A 392 7.63 18.58 9.47
N LEU A 393 7.25 18.02 8.33
CA LEU A 393 8.13 17.89 7.17
C LEU A 393 7.94 19.12 6.28
N GLU A 394 9.05 19.84 6.03
CA GLU A 394 9.08 20.95 5.07
C GLU A 394 9.26 20.39 3.65
N GLY A 395 8.25 20.62 2.79
CA GLY A 395 8.21 20.07 1.44
C GLY A 395 7.29 18.86 1.32
N ALA A 396 7.10 18.39 0.09
CA ALA A 396 6.22 17.27 -0.19
C ALA A 396 7.02 15.96 -0.24
N ALA A 397 6.60 14.97 0.54
CA ALA A 397 6.96 13.58 0.32
C ALA A 397 6.12 13.02 -0.83
N GLN A 398 6.75 12.46 -1.86
CA GLN A 398 6.04 11.96 -3.03
C GLN A 398 5.44 10.58 -2.75
N LEU A 399 4.11 10.47 -2.75
CA LEU A 399 3.35 9.21 -2.67
C LEU A 399 3.65 8.28 -3.86
N GLY A 400 4.19 8.85 -4.96
CA GLY A 400 4.72 8.13 -6.12
C GLY A 400 6.11 7.49 -5.91
N SER A 401 6.86 7.93 -4.89
CA SER A 401 8.22 7.51 -4.58
C SER A 401 8.20 6.48 -3.44
N GLN A 402 8.82 5.33 -3.65
CA GLN A 402 8.95 4.32 -2.59
C GLN A 402 9.87 4.82 -1.47
N ARG A 403 10.99 5.46 -1.84
CA ARG A 403 11.97 6.03 -0.91
C ARG A 403 11.34 7.03 0.05
N ASP A 404 10.61 8.02 -0.48
CA ASP A 404 9.97 9.05 0.34
C ASP A 404 8.97 8.44 1.33
N MET A 405 8.21 7.43 0.88
CA MET A 405 7.25 6.74 1.73
C MET A 405 7.92 5.85 2.79
N ASP A 406 9.09 5.28 2.50
CA ASP A 406 9.88 4.56 3.48
C ASP A 406 10.49 5.51 4.52
N ASP A 407 10.98 6.68 4.11
CA ASP A 407 11.48 7.72 5.02
C ASP A 407 10.35 8.23 5.95
N VAL A 408 9.16 8.51 5.39
CA VAL A 408 7.99 8.88 6.19
C VAL A 408 7.60 7.74 7.14
N THR A 409 7.58 6.49 6.65
CA THR A 409 7.23 5.34 7.50
C THR A 409 8.23 5.16 8.64
N ALA A 410 9.53 5.28 8.37
CA ALA A 410 10.57 5.24 9.39
C ALA A 410 10.36 6.34 10.43
N LYS A 411 9.99 7.56 10.01
CA LYS A 411 9.70 8.65 10.94
C LYS A 411 8.45 8.40 11.79
N VAL A 412 7.41 7.79 11.22
CA VAL A 412 6.21 7.38 11.97
C VAL A 412 6.58 6.35 13.03
N MET A 413 7.39 5.35 12.68
CA MET A 413 7.85 4.32 13.62
C MET A 413 8.75 4.90 14.72
N GLU A 414 9.66 5.81 14.37
CA GLU A 414 10.53 6.51 15.32
C GLU A 414 9.71 7.31 16.35
N THR A 415 8.68 8.02 15.89
CA THR A 415 7.91 8.95 16.73
C THR A 415 6.69 8.30 17.39
N GLY A 416 6.26 7.13 16.93
CA GLY A 416 4.98 6.53 17.33
C GLY A 416 3.78 7.37 16.89
N ALA A 417 3.85 8.05 15.75
CA ALA A 417 2.79 8.95 15.31
C ALA A 417 1.49 8.21 15.00
N ALA A 418 0.38 8.72 15.56
CA ALA A 418 -0.96 8.16 15.35
C ALA A 418 -1.65 8.75 14.12
N LEU A 419 -1.18 9.90 13.61
CA LEU A 419 -1.69 10.55 12.41
C LEU A 419 -0.54 11.07 11.54
N VAL A 420 -0.65 10.84 10.23
CA VAL A 420 0.15 11.51 9.20
C VAL A 420 -0.76 12.35 8.30
N VAL A 421 -0.46 13.65 8.17
CA VAL A 421 -1.20 14.57 7.30
C VAL A 421 -0.39 14.88 6.05
N PHE A 422 -0.98 14.74 4.86
CA PHE A 422 -0.40 15.18 3.58
C PHE A 422 -1.16 16.39 3.03
N ASP A 423 -0.56 17.57 3.11
CA ASP A 423 -1.14 18.85 2.68
C ASP A 423 -0.31 19.46 1.54
N THR A 424 -0.66 19.29 0.26
CA THR A 424 -1.86 18.65 -0.32
C THR A 424 -1.49 17.48 -1.24
N GLN A 425 -2.47 16.64 -1.57
CA GLN A 425 -2.35 15.51 -2.50
C GLN A 425 -1.64 15.92 -3.80
N ALA A 426 -2.09 17.00 -4.44
CA ALA A 426 -1.54 17.46 -5.70
C ALA A 426 -0.04 17.82 -5.64
N ARG A 427 0.48 18.16 -4.44
CA ARG A 427 1.92 18.38 -4.20
C ARG A 427 2.67 17.09 -3.86
N CYS A 428 1.98 16.09 -3.32
CA CYS A 428 2.53 14.81 -2.92
C CYS A 428 2.39 13.73 -4.03
N THR A 429 1.76 14.04 -5.16
CA THR A 429 1.62 13.11 -6.30
C THR A 429 2.26 13.64 -7.57
N VAL A 430 3.33 14.44 -7.47
CA VAL A 430 4.08 14.90 -8.65
C VAL A 430 4.70 13.70 -9.34
N GLY A 431 4.56 13.64 -10.68
CA GLY A 431 5.00 12.50 -11.49
C GLY A 431 3.96 11.38 -11.63
N LEU A 432 2.79 11.51 -10.99
CA LEU A 432 1.64 10.64 -11.21
C LEU A 432 0.57 11.40 -12.00
N GLU A 433 -0.08 10.75 -12.97
CA GLU A 433 -1.20 11.38 -13.68
C GLU A 433 -2.45 11.36 -12.79
N GLU A 434 -3.09 12.52 -12.64
CA GLU A 434 -4.12 12.74 -11.61
C GLU A 434 -5.45 12.00 -11.90
N ASN A 435 -5.77 11.76 -13.16
CA ASN A 435 -7.00 11.10 -13.61
C ASN A 435 -6.82 9.57 -13.77
N SER A 436 -5.58 9.09 -13.82
CA SER A 436 -5.19 7.71 -14.01
C SER A 436 -5.47 6.90 -12.75
N ALA A 437 -6.47 6.02 -12.83
CA ALA A 437 -6.78 5.10 -11.74
C ALA A 437 -5.58 4.22 -11.37
N THR A 438 -4.74 3.85 -12.35
CA THR A 438 -3.54 3.06 -12.13
C THR A 438 -2.50 3.83 -11.32
N ASP A 439 -2.18 5.07 -11.72
CA ASP A 439 -1.16 5.87 -11.02
C ASP A 439 -1.62 6.29 -9.62
N GLN A 440 -2.88 6.73 -9.50
CA GLN A 440 -3.45 7.07 -8.20
C GLN A 440 -3.59 5.83 -7.31
N GLY A 441 -3.88 4.65 -7.88
CA GLY A 441 -3.87 3.38 -7.17
C GLY A 441 -2.50 3.02 -6.59
N ARG A 442 -1.39 3.39 -7.25
CA ARG A 442 -0.04 3.22 -6.69
C ARG A 442 0.18 4.08 -5.45
N ALA A 443 -0.27 5.34 -5.47
CA ALA A 443 -0.18 6.23 -4.31
C ALA A 443 -0.99 5.68 -3.11
N VAL A 444 -2.23 5.26 -3.36
CA VAL A 444 -3.10 4.61 -2.36
C VAL A 444 -2.42 3.38 -1.78
N ALA A 445 -1.90 2.48 -2.61
CA ALA A 445 -1.28 1.24 -2.15
C ALA A 445 -0.07 1.47 -1.22
N ARG A 446 0.69 2.56 -1.44
CA ARG A 446 1.79 2.96 -0.56
C ARG A 446 1.31 3.56 0.75
N ILE A 447 0.25 4.35 0.73
CA ILE A 447 -0.40 4.82 1.97
C ILE A 447 -0.92 3.64 2.77
N ASP A 448 -1.60 2.68 2.14
CA ASP A 448 -2.07 1.49 2.82
C ASP A 448 -0.89 0.69 3.40
N ALA A 449 0.25 0.65 2.71
CA ALA A 449 1.44 0.01 3.21
C ALA A 449 1.97 0.74 4.47
N LEU A 450 2.04 2.06 4.46
CA LEU A 450 2.40 2.87 5.64
C LEU A 450 1.45 2.59 6.80
N MET A 451 0.13 2.64 6.57
CA MET A 451 -0.87 2.40 7.61
C MET A 451 -0.79 0.98 8.17
N ARG A 452 -0.66 -0.03 7.29
CA ARG A 452 -0.44 -1.43 7.71
C ARG A 452 0.86 -1.59 8.51
N ARG A 453 1.89 -0.79 8.20
CA ARG A 453 3.20 -0.80 8.86
C ARG A 453 3.28 -0.02 10.16
N THR A 454 2.29 0.80 10.48
CA THR A 454 2.43 1.74 11.61
C THR A 454 1.20 1.77 12.50
N GLY A 455 0.04 1.35 12.00
CA GLY A 455 -1.25 1.57 12.64
C GLY A 455 -1.71 3.03 12.61
N ALA A 456 -0.92 3.95 12.04
CA ALA A 456 -1.28 5.36 11.96
C ALA A 456 -2.46 5.56 11.02
N ALA A 457 -3.33 6.51 11.36
CA ALA A 457 -4.27 7.06 10.40
C ALA A 457 -3.55 8.00 9.43
N VAL A 458 -4.09 8.18 8.23
CA VAL A 458 -3.55 9.10 7.22
C VAL A 458 -4.64 10.04 6.76
N LEU A 459 -4.37 11.35 6.80
CA LEU A 459 -5.26 12.39 6.31
C LEU A 459 -4.64 13.08 5.09
N VAL A 460 -5.28 12.96 3.94
CA VAL A 460 -4.83 13.58 2.68
C VAL A 460 -5.74 14.74 2.31
N LEU A 461 -5.16 15.91 2.07
CA LEU A 461 -5.93 17.10 1.67
C LEU A 461 -5.97 17.21 0.16
N HIS A 462 -7.16 17.38 -0.41
CA HIS A 462 -7.30 17.50 -1.85
C HIS A 462 -8.26 18.63 -2.27
N HIS A 463 -8.17 19.02 -3.53
CA HIS A 463 -9.06 20.00 -4.13
C HIS A 463 -10.27 19.32 -4.74
N THR A 464 -11.40 20.03 -4.73
CA THR A 464 -12.60 19.62 -5.46
C THR A 464 -12.60 20.14 -6.88
N THR A 465 -13.53 19.63 -7.68
CA THR A 465 -13.84 20.20 -9.00
C THR A 465 -14.52 21.56 -8.84
N LYS A 466 -14.50 22.37 -9.92
CA LYS A 466 -15.28 23.61 -9.98
C LYS A 466 -16.79 23.38 -10.16
N ALA A 467 -17.16 22.25 -10.76
CA ALA A 467 -18.56 21.92 -11.06
C ALA A 467 -19.33 21.52 -9.79
N ASP A 468 -18.69 20.73 -8.93
CA ASP A 468 -19.26 20.30 -7.66
C ASP A 468 -18.20 20.34 -6.54
N PRO A 469 -18.40 21.16 -5.48
CA PRO A 469 -17.50 21.25 -4.34
C PRO A 469 -17.55 20.03 -3.42
N ARG A 470 -18.42 19.04 -3.69
CA ARG A 470 -18.48 17.76 -2.99
C ARG A 470 -17.69 16.64 -3.68
N ASN A 471 -17.23 16.88 -4.91
CA ASN A 471 -16.46 15.90 -5.67
C ASN A 471 -14.98 16.30 -5.72
N ALA A 472 -14.12 15.36 -5.29
CA ALA A 472 -12.68 15.49 -5.42
C ALA A 472 -12.27 15.58 -6.90
N ARG A 473 -11.21 16.34 -7.20
CA ARG A 473 -10.61 16.36 -8.54
C ARG A 473 -9.86 15.05 -8.81
N GLY A 474 -9.79 14.62 -10.06
CA GLY A 474 -8.98 13.47 -10.47
C GLY A 474 -9.74 12.14 -10.41
N SER A 475 -8.99 11.06 -10.20
CA SER A 475 -9.52 9.70 -10.26
C SER A 475 -10.44 9.34 -9.08
N VAL A 476 -11.56 8.67 -9.40
CA VAL A 476 -12.47 8.07 -8.42
C VAL A 476 -11.83 6.97 -7.56
N ALA A 477 -10.65 6.48 -7.94
CA ALA A 477 -9.88 5.48 -7.18
C ALA A 477 -9.69 5.89 -5.71
N TRP A 478 -9.47 7.18 -5.44
CA TRP A 478 -9.32 7.69 -4.09
C TRP A 478 -10.60 7.61 -3.27
N LEU A 479 -11.75 8.01 -3.84
CA LEU A 479 -13.04 7.95 -3.14
C LEU A 479 -13.39 6.50 -2.76
N ASN A 480 -13.05 5.55 -3.62
CA ASN A 480 -13.28 4.13 -3.35
C ASN A 480 -12.34 3.59 -2.27
N ALA A 481 -11.08 4.06 -2.24
CA ALA A 481 -10.07 3.60 -1.30
C ALA A 481 -10.21 4.17 0.12
N VAL A 482 -10.62 5.44 0.27
CA VAL A 482 -10.68 6.10 1.59
C VAL A 482 -11.78 5.47 2.45
N ASP A 483 -11.51 5.34 3.75
CA ASP A 483 -12.53 4.96 4.73
C ASP A 483 -13.44 6.16 5.06
N VAL A 484 -12.86 7.38 5.05
CA VAL A 484 -13.57 8.62 5.37
C VAL A 484 -13.35 9.69 4.31
N GLN A 485 -14.43 10.39 3.92
CA GLN A 485 -14.35 11.60 3.13
C GLN A 485 -15.01 12.76 3.88
N LEU A 486 -14.21 13.76 4.23
CA LEU A 486 -14.62 15.03 4.80
C LEU A 486 -14.61 16.10 3.71
N ILE A 487 -15.63 16.96 3.69
CA ILE A 487 -15.83 18.00 2.69
C ILE A 487 -15.91 19.34 3.40
N ALA A 488 -14.94 20.22 3.16
CA ALA A 488 -14.93 21.59 3.66
C ALA A 488 -15.62 22.52 2.66
N LEU A 489 -16.83 22.94 3.01
CA LEU A 489 -17.66 23.85 2.24
C LEU A 489 -17.59 25.27 2.82
N ARG A 490 -17.48 26.24 1.93
CA ARG A 490 -17.41 27.66 2.26
C ARG A 490 -18.03 28.45 1.12
N ASP A 491 -19.02 29.28 1.42
CA ASP A 491 -19.81 30.00 0.41
C ASP A 491 -18.94 30.94 -0.43
N ASP A 492 -18.04 31.67 0.22
CA ASP A 492 -17.07 32.54 -0.44
C ASP A 492 -15.72 32.65 0.33
N PRO A 493 -14.63 33.08 -0.33
CA PRO A 493 -13.30 33.18 0.30
C PRO A 493 -13.17 34.10 1.51
N THR A 494 -14.13 35.00 1.74
CA THR A 494 -14.15 35.96 2.85
C THR A 494 -15.08 35.53 3.98
N ALA A 495 -16.06 34.65 3.72
CA ALA A 495 -17.00 34.14 4.71
C ALA A 495 -16.30 33.56 5.94
N MET A 496 -16.67 33.98 7.15
CA MET A 496 -16.10 33.40 8.38
C MET A 496 -16.79 32.09 8.79
N ALA A 497 -17.79 31.62 8.05
CA ALA A 497 -18.42 30.33 8.27
C ALA A 497 -17.80 29.26 7.36
N VAL A 498 -17.60 28.06 7.89
CA VAL A 498 -17.18 26.87 7.13
C VAL A 498 -18.00 25.69 7.61
N THR A 499 -18.46 24.85 6.70
CA THR A 499 -19.18 23.63 7.05
C THR A 499 -18.33 22.41 6.71
N ILE A 500 -18.19 21.49 7.66
CA ILE A 500 -17.64 20.16 7.41
C ILE A 500 -18.81 19.20 7.19
N GLU A 501 -18.92 18.70 5.97
CA GLU A 501 -19.79 17.56 5.64
C GLU A 501 -18.99 16.27 5.65
N VAL A 502 -19.63 15.16 6.01
CA VAL A 502 -19.07 13.81 5.87
C VAL A 502 -19.72 13.21 4.63
N GLY A 503 -18.94 13.06 3.55
CA GLY A 503 -19.40 12.47 2.30
C GLY A 503 -19.38 10.94 2.33
N LYS A 504 -18.45 10.37 3.10
CA LYS A 504 -18.28 8.92 3.28
C LYS A 504 -17.78 8.64 4.70
N MET A 505 -18.36 7.64 5.34
CA MET A 505 -17.87 7.04 6.58
C MET A 505 -18.05 5.53 6.46
N LYS A 506 -16.98 4.78 6.69
CA LYS A 506 -17.02 3.32 6.70
C LYS A 506 -17.39 2.84 8.10
N ASP A 507 -18.14 1.74 8.17
CA ASP A 507 -18.55 1.03 9.39
C ASP A 507 -19.44 1.82 10.38
N GLU A 508 -19.65 3.13 10.13
CA GLU A 508 -20.45 4.03 10.97
C GLU A 508 -21.41 4.88 10.12
N ALA A 509 -22.45 5.42 10.76
CA ALA A 509 -23.41 6.29 10.09
C ALA A 509 -22.80 7.65 9.72
N VAL A 510 -23.17 8.17 8.55
CA VAL A 510 -22.82 9.53 8.15
C VAL A 510 -23.63 10.52 8.98
N GLU A 511 -22.95 11.24 9.87
CA GLU A 511 -23.52 12.30 10.70
C GLU A 511 -23.00 13.69 10.28
N GLY A 512 -23.83 14.72 10.45
CA GLY A 512 -23.53 16.11 10.07
C GLY A 512 -24.70 16.75 9.32
N PRO A 513 -24.52 17.95 8.73
CA PRO A 513 -23.29 18.73 8.63
C PRO A 513 -22.82 19.36 9.95
N TYR A 514 -21.53 19.73 10.01
CA TYR A 514 -20.89 20.37 11.16
C TYR A 514 -20.44 21.80 10.81
N PRO A 515 -21.25 22.82 11.13
CA PRO A 515 -20.84 24.21 10.93
C PRO A 515 -19.75 24.60 11.95
N LEU A 516 -18.76 25.33 11.44
CA LEU A 516 -17.63 25.90 12.12
C LEU A 516 -17.55 27.41 11.83
N SER A 517 -16.86 28.14 12.69
CA SER A 517 -16.56 29.56 12.48
C SER A 517 -15.05 29.80 12.50
N ALA A 518 -14.56 30.67 11.63
CA ALA A 518 -13.19 31.16 11.64
C ALA A 518 -13.12 32.49 12.42
N VAL A 519 -12.32 32.50 13.48
CA VAL A 519 -12.10 33.68 14.32
C VAL A 519 -10.74 34.27 13.99
N LYS A 520 -10.67 35.59 13.80
CA LYS A 520 -9.42 36.32 13.57
C LYS A 520 -8.70 36.53 14.90
N VAL A 521 -7.43 36.15 14.95
CA VAL A 521 -6.56 36.27 16.12
C VAL A 521 -5.36 37.14 15.77
N THR A 522 -5.18 38.22 16.52
CA THR A 522 -4.04 39.14 16.39
C THR A 522 -2.92 38.70 17.32
N LEU A 523 -1.73 38.47 16.75
CA LEU A 523 -0.55 38.05 17.48
C LEU A 523 0.20 39.26 18.08
N PRO A 524 0.84 39.12 19.26
CA PRO A 524 1.60 40.20 19.92
C PRO A 524 2.71 40.81 19.06
N ALA A 525 3.32 40.02 18.16
CA ALA A 525 4.44 40.45 17.32
C ALA A 525 4.03 41.18 16.02
N GLY A 526 2.74 41.56 15.88
CA GLY A 526 2.21 42.14 14.65
C GLY A 526 1.95 41.07 13.58
N GLY A 527 0.69 40.68 13.43
CA GLY A 527 0.23 39.77 12.39
C GLY A 527 -1.04 39.02 12.77
N GLU A 528 -1.91 38.77 11.80
CA GLU A 528 -3.22 38.14 12.03
C GLU A 528 -3.29 36.73 11.44
N SER A 529 -3.92 35.79 12.13
CA SER A 529 -4.26 34.48 11.58
C SER A 529 -5.69 34.10 11.93
N LEU A 530 -6.24 33.10 11.24
CA LEU A 530 -7.55 32.54 11.54
C LEU A 530 -7.38 31.32 12.44
N VAL A 531 -8.30 31.13 13.38
CA VAL A 531 -8.43 29.93 14.21
C VAL A 531 -9.87 29.47 14.14
N LEU A 532 -10.09 28.17 13.98
CA LEU A 532 -11.43 27.61 13.90
C LEU A 532 -12.06 27.54 15.29
N ALA A 533 -13.38 27.71 15.34
CA ALA A 533 -14.22 27.62 16.52
C ALA A 533 -15.49 26.83 16.16
N PRO A 534 -16.21 26.31 17.15
CA PRO A 534 -17.46 25.62 16.90
C PRO A 534 -18.47 26.62 16.31
N GLY A 535 -19.18 26.23 15.26
CA GLY A 535 -20.32 26.99 14.75
C GLY A 535 -21.59 26.69 15.57
N ALA A 536 -22.69 27.37 15.25
CA ALA A 536 -23.99 27.07 15.85
C ALA A 536 -24.42 25.65 15.48
N ASP A 537 -24.67 24.79 16.47
CA ASP A 537 -25.10 23.41 16.20
C ASP A 537 -26.48 23.41 15.51
N PRO A 538 -26.60 22.91 14.26
CA PRO A 538 -27.85 22.94 13.53
C PRO A 538 -28.90 22.02 14.14
N HIS A 539 -28.56 21.21 15.15
CA HIS A 539 -29.50 20.34 15.86
C HIS A 539 -29.87 20.85 17.27
N ALA A 540 -29.22 21.92 17.75
CA ALA A 540 -29.51 22.50 19.08
C ALA A 540 -30.52 23.65 19.05
N GLY A 541 -30.84 24.19 17.87
CA GLY A 541 -31.82 25.28 17.70
C GLY A 541 -33.27 24.81 17.79
N GLU A 542 -34.16 25.71 18.22
CA GLU A 542 -35.61 25.54 18.03
C GLU A 542 -35.94 25.66 16.54
N PHE A 543 -36.83 24.80 16.06
CA PHE A 543 -37.33 24.87 14.68
C PHE A 543 -38.19 26.13 14.52
N ASP A 544 -37.68 27.09 13.75
CA ASP A 544 -38.40 28.30 13.36
C ASP A 544 -38.96 28.15 11.93
N PRO A 545 -40.29 27.93 11.78
CA PRO A 545 -40.91 27.73 10.47
C PRO A 545 -40.94 28.99 9.60
N ASP A 546 -40.64 30.17 10.16
CA ASP A 546 -40.74 31.45 9.48
C ASP A 546 -39.39 31.89 8.84
N LEU A 547 -38.31 31.15 9.08
CA LEU A 547 -37.03 31.36 8.41
C LEU A 547 -37.04 30.81 6.97
N PRO A 548 -36.18 31.31 6.06
CA PRO A 548 -35.90 30.62 4.80
C PRO A 548 -35.37 29.21 5.05
N MET A 549 -35.76 28.24 4.21
CA MET A 549 -35.48 26.81 4.41
C MET A 549 -33.98 26.49 4.51
N GLU A 550 -33.15 27.30 3.85
CA GLU A 550 -31.67 27.22 3.87
C GLU A 550 -31.07 27.60 5.23
N LYS A 551 -31.88 28.16 6.14
CA LYS A 551 -31.50 28.65 7.47
C LYS A 551 -32.17 27.87 8.62
N TRP A 552 -32.91 26.80 8.31
CA TRP A 552 -33.61 26.00 9.32
C TRP A 552 -32.65 25.15 10.18
N THR A 553 -32.93 25.08 11.48
CA THR A 553 -32.20 24.23 12.47
C THR A 553 -33.21 23.45 13.34
N GLY A 554 -32.77 22.40 14.03
CA GLY A 554 -33.58 21.56 14.94
C GLY A 554 -34.12 20.25 14.35
N LYS A 555 -34.82 19.45 15.18
CA LYS A 555 -35.32 18.08 14.85
C LYS A 555 -36.23 17.99 13.60
N GLY A 556 -36.82 19.10 13.14
CA GLY A 556 -37.68 19.16 11.95
C GLY A 556 -36.93 19.24 10.61
N ALA A 557 -35.66 19.68 10.60
CA ALA A 557 -34.91 19.94 9.37
C ALA A 557 -34.57 18.67 8.56
N ALA A 558 -34.43 17.52 9.21
CA ALA A 558 -34.01 16.26 8.59
C ALA A 558 -35.04 15.66 7.61
N HIS A 559 -36.34 15.93 7.80
CA HIS A 559 -37.40 15.37 6.95
C HIS A 559 -37.62 16.17 5.66
N VAL A 560 -37.11 17.40 5.61
CA VAL A 560 -37.35 18.35 4.52
C VAL A 560 -36.48 18.05 3.30
N LYS A 561 -35.26 17.56 3.52
CA LYS A 561 -34.33 17.19 2.45
C LYS A 561 -34.88 16.08 1.55
N ALA A 562 -35.43 15.02 2.15
CA ALA A 562 -36.05 13.91 1.41
C ALA A 562 -37.30 14.34 0.62
N ILE A 563 -38.11 15.24 1.18
CA ILE A 563 -39.32 15.78 0.52
C ILE A 563 -38.92 16.70 -0.65
N TYR A 564 -37.85 17.46 -0.51
CA TYR A 564 -37.32 18.33 -1.57
C TYR A 564 -36.67 17.53 -2.71
N GLU A 565 -35.91 16.49 -2.40
CA GLU A 565 -35.31 15.58 -3.39
C GLU A 565 -36.40 14.83 -4.20
N LEU A 566 -37.44 14.32 -3.52
CA LEU A 566 -38.62 13.72 -4.18
C LEU A 566 -39.36 14.72 -5.09
N ALA A 567 -39.46 15.98 -4.68
CA ALA A 567 -40.08 17.04 -5.48
C ALA A 567 -39.21 17.44 -6.69
N GLN A 568 -37.88 17.36 -6.58
CA GLN A 568 -36.99 17.61 -7.72
C GLN A 568 -36.96 16.44 -8.72
N GLU A 569 -37.09 15.20 -8.25
CA GLU A 569 -37.04 14.00 -9.08
C GLU A 569 -38.34 13.78 -9.89
N HIS A 570 -39.49 14.17 -9.34
CA HIS A 570 -40.80 13.90 -9.93
C HIS A 570 -41.57 15.12 -10.43
N CYS A 571 -41.02 16.34 -10.35
CA CYS A 571 -41.66 17.56 -10.87
C CYS A 571 -40.84 18.21 -12.00
N ILE A 572 -41.52 18.69 -13.04
CA ILE A 572 -40.91 19.50 -14.11
C ILE A 572 -40.67 20.92 -13.57
N PRO A 573 -39.49 21.53 -13.78
CA PRO A 573 -39.25 22.90 -13.33
C PRO A 573 -40.03 23.90 -14.19
N GLY A 574 -41.06 24.53 -13.61
CA GLY A 574 -41.83 25.61 -14.22
C GLY A 574 -43.08 25.97 -13.42
N GLU A 575 -43.25 27.27 -13.17
CA GLU A 575 -44.33 27.98 -12.44
C GLU A 575 -45.43 27.13 -11.76
N GLY A 576 -45.30 26.91 -10.44
CA GLY A 576 -46.45 26.47 -9.64
C GLY A 576 -46.17 25.82 -8.28
N LEU A 577 -45.01 25.18 -8.12
CA LEU A 577 -44.57 24.56 -6.87
C LEU A 577 -43.63 25.51 -6.10
N THR A 578 -44.20 26.46 -5.36
CA THR A 578 -43.43 27.29 -4.42
C THR A 578 -43.28 26.59 -3.06
N GLN A 579 -42.17 26.81 -2.36
CA GLN A 579 -41.93 26.28 -1.00
C GLN A 579 -43.12 26.54 -0.04
N THR A 580 -43.80 27.68 -0.20
CA THR A 580 -45.00 28.06 0.56
C THR A 580 -46.21 27.15 0.32
N ARG A 581 -46.37 26.62 -0.90
CA ARG A 581 -47.46 25.68 -1.23
C ARG A 581 -47.19 24.28 -0.67
N LEU A 582 -45.94 23.83 -0.68
CA LEU A 582 -45.53 22.56 -0.10
C LEU A 582 -45.71 22.56 1.43
N ALA A 583 -45.31 23.64 2.10
CA ALA A 583 -45.47 23.80 3.54
C ALA A 583 -46.95 23.90 3.98
N LYS A 584 -47.83 24.48 3.14
CA LYS A 584 -49.28 24.50 3.37
C LYS A 584 -49.93 23.12 3.22
N ALA A 585 -49.50 22.32 2.25
CA ALA A 585 -50.01 20.95 2.05
C ALA A 585 -49.59 19.99 3.17
N ALA A 586 -48.42 20.23 3.80
CA ALA A 586 -47.89 19.40 4.88
C ALA A 586 -48.46 19.73 6.28
N ALA A 587 -49.24 20.80 6.44
CA ALA A 587 -49.70 21.30 7.73
C ALA A 587 -51.23 21.41 7.82
N GLU A 588 -51.87 20.45 8.50
CA GLU A 588 -53.30 20.52 8.85
C GLU A 588 -53.48 20.89 10.34
N VAL A 589 -54.35 21.84 10.64
CA VAL A 589 -54.80 22.14 12.01
C VAL A 589 -55.91 21.17 12.37
N ILE A 590 -55.64 20.22 13.27
CA ILE A 590 -56.59 19.15 13.61
C ILE A 590 -57.62 19.63 14.63
N ARG A 591 -57.21 20.46 15.59
CA ARG A 591 -58.10 21.10 16.56
C ARG A 591 -57.45 22.32 17.21
N GLU A 592 -58.27 23.19 17.77
CA GLU A 592 -57.82 24.24 18.68
C GLU A 592 -58.13 23.81 20.11
N GLU A 593 -57.12 23.82 20.97
CA GLU A 593 -57.29 23.52 22.39
C GLU A 593 -56.95 24.74 23.25
N PRO A 594 -57.75 25.04 24.30
CA PRO A 594 -57.51 26.20 25.15
C PRO A 594 -56.27 25.96 26.01
N THR A 595 -55.38 26.94 26.03
CA THR A 595 -54.23 26.95 26.95
C THR A 595 -54.66 27.37 28.35
N ALA A 596 -53.81 27.12 29.36
CA ALA A 596 -54.07 27.50 30.75
C ALA A 596 -54.32 29.02 30.94
N SER A 597 -53.96 29.86 29.96
CA SER A 597 -54.22 31.30 29.93
C SER A 597 -55.47 31.70 29.12
N GLY A 598 -56.28 30.73 28.67
CA GLY A 598 -57.53 30.96 27.94
C GLY A 598 -57.36 31.30 26.45
N LYS A 599 -56.12 31.34 25.92
CA LYS A 599 -55.87 31.59 24.49
C LYS A 599 -55.93 30.28 23.68
N PRO A 600 -56.60 30.27 22.52
CA PRO A 600 -56.69 29.07 21.69
C PRO A 600 -55.32 28.74 21.07
N ARG A 601 -54.87 27.48 21.22
CA ARG A 601 -53.66 26.96 20.58
C ARG A 601 -54.05 25.95 19.51
N LYS A 602 -53.68 26.23 18.26
CA LYS A 602 -53.84 25.33 17.11
C LYS A 602 -52.89 24.15 17.22
N VAL A 603 -53.42 22.92 17.30
CA VAL A 603 -52.64 21.68 17.30
C VAL A 603 -52.64 21.09 15.90
N ARG A 604 -51.43 20.84 15.35
CA ARG A 604 -51.21 20.43 13.95
C ARG A 604 -50.70 19.00 13.87
N ARG A 605 -51.11 18.23 12.86
CA ARG A 605 -50.45 16.95 12.49
C ARG A 605 -49.37 17.26 11.47
N VAL A 606 -48.19 16.66 11.64
CA VAL A 606 -47.18 16.61 10.57
C VAL A 606 -47.49 15.36 9.74
N CYS A 607 -47.58 15.51 8.41
CA CYS A 607 -47.78 14.39 7.50
C CYS A 607 -46.70 13.32 7.70
N SER A 608 -47.09 12.06 7.80
CA SER A 608 -46.15 10.94 7.69
C SER A 608 -45.64 10.84 6.26
N PHE A 609 -44.42 10.31 6.09
CA PHE A 609 -43.72 10.16 4.81
C PHE A 609 -44.61 9.56 3.71
N ASN A 610 -45.30 8.45 4.01
CA ASN A 610 -46.15 7.74 3.05
C ASN A 610 -47.38 8.56 2.59
N THR A 611 -47.91 9.45 3.43
CA THR A 611 -49.08 10.27 3.09
C THR A 611 -48.66 11.49 2.26
N ALA A 612 -47.48 12.05 2.52
CA ALA A 612 -46.90 13.11 1.69
C ALA A 612 -46.54 12.58 0.28
N GLU A 613 -45.98 11.38 0.20
CA GLU A 613 -45.63 10.72 -1.07
C GLU A 613 -46.88 10.47 -1.95
N ALA A 614 -47.96 9.96 -1.36
CA ALA A 614 -49.22 9.70 -2.08
C ALA A 614 -49.89 11.01 -2.57
N ALA A 615 -49.86 12.07 -1.76
CA ALA A 615 -50.40 13.38 -2.13
C ALA A 615 -49.61 14.04 -3.26
N ILE A 616 -48.29 13.90 -3.28
CA ILE A 616 -47.41 14.41 -4.34
C ILE A 616 -47.63 13.65 -5.66
N LYS A 617 -47.74 12.31 -5.62
CA LYS A 617 -48.06 11.48 -6.80
C LYS A 617 -49.40 11.88 -7.43
N LEU A 618 -50.45 12.06 -6.63
CA LEU A 618 -51.78 12.48 -7.11
C LEU A 618 -51.78 13.90 -7.70
N LEU A 619 -50.95 14.81 -7.19
CA LEU A 619 -50.80 16.16 -7.73
C LEU A 619 -50.13 16.13 -9.11
N CYS A 620 -49.13 15.25 -9.30
CA CYS A 620 -48.43 15.04 -10.56
C CYS A 620 -49.33 14.42 -11.64
N ASP A 621 -50.21 13.48 -11.28
CA ASP A 621 -51.05 12.76 -12.25
C ASP A 621 -52.23 13.60 -12.78
N HIS A 622 -52.70 14.61 -12.03
CA HIS A 622 -53.95 15.31 -12.34
C HIS A 622 -53.86 16.85 -12.40
N GLY A 623 -52.72 17.45 -12.03
CA GLY A 623 -52.45 18.88 -12.22
C GLY A 623 -53.38 19.86 -11.48
N LYS A 624 -54.15 19.39 -10.48
CA LYS A 624 -55.03 20.23 -9.64
C LYS A 624 -54.81 19.93 -8.16
N LEU A 625 -54.92 20.96 -7.33
CA LEU A 625 -54.88 20.84 -5.87
C LEU A 625 -56.08 20.01 -5.40
N ILE A 626 -55.85 18.94 -4.63
CA ILE A 626 -56.91 18.00 -4.22
C ILE A 626 -57.07 18.05 -2.69
N VAL A 627 -58.30 18.15 -2.21
CA VAL A 627 -58.63 18.18 -0.77
C VAL A 627 -59.19 16.81 -0.37
N ALA A 628 -58.68 16.25 0.73
CA ALA A 628 -59.23 15.02 1.30
C ALA A 628 -60.55 15.31 2.01
N ARG A 629 -61.62 14.60 1.65
CA ARG A 629 -62.90 14.63 2.35
C ARG A 629 -63.23 13.26 2.92
N ARG A 630 -64.02 13.27 3.98
CA ARG A 630 -64.56 12.07 4.61
C ARG A 630 -66.04 11.99 4.35
N ASP A 631 -66.50 10.86 3.88
CA ASP A 631 -67.93 10.60 3.82
C ASP A 631 -68.48 10.36 5.24
N PRO A 632 -69.82 10.35 5.41
CA PRO A 632 -70.45 10.09 6.70
C PRO A 632 -70.17 8.69 7.27
N LEU A 633 -69.66 7.75 6.44
CA LEU A 633 -69.29 6.39 6.83
C LEU A 633 -67.81 6.28 7.24
N GLY A 634 -67.05 7.38 7.18
CA GLY A 634 -65.67 7.47 7.64
C GLY A 634 -64.61 7.12 6.57
N HIS A 635 -65.04 6.83 5.34
CA HIS A 635 -64.15 6.57 4.22
C HIS A 635 -63.57 7.89 3.69
N THR A 636 -62.29 7.88 3.37
CA THR A 636 -61.57 9.07 2.89
C THR A 636 -61.45 9.01 1.39
N TYR A 637 -61.87 10.06 0.69
CA TYR A 637 -61.76 10.20 -0.76
C TYR A 637 -61.25 11.62 -1.12
N HIS A 638 -60.79 11.83 -2.35
CA HIS A 638 -60.07 13.04 -2.77
C HIS A 638 -60.76 13.74 -3.95
N GLU A 639 -61.00 15.06 -3.87
CA GLU A 639 -61.62 15.88 -4.93
C GLU A 639 -60.91 17.25 -5.17
N PRO A 640 -60.90 17.81 -6.40
CA PRO A 640 -60.15 19.04 -6.72
C PRO A 640 -60.74 20.32 -6.09
N ASP A 641 -59.88 21.26 -5.66
CA ASP A 641 -60.25 22.56 -5.09
C ASP A 641 -60.55 23.59 -6.21
N ALA A 642 -61.71 24.27 -6.17
CA ALA A 642 -62.13 25.19 -7.23
C ALA A 642 -61.52 26.59 -7.06
N TYR A 643 -60.80 27.10 -8.06
CA TYR A 643 -60.17 28.43 -8.06
C TYR A 643 -61.07 29.46 -8.77
N PRO A 644 -61.31 30.68 -8.23
CA PRO A 644 -62.03 31.73 -8.96
C PRO A 644 -61.14 32.37 -10.04
N ALA A 645 -61.71 32.73 -11.20
CA ALA A 645 -60.95 33.21 -12.36
C ALA A 645 -60.28 34.59 -12.12
N PRO A 646 -59.08 34.83 -12.71
CA PRO A 646 -58.33 36.08 -12.53
C PRO A 646 -58.93 37.28 -13.31
N ASP A 647 -58.65 38.49 -12.81
CA ASP A 647 -59.17 39.78 -13.29
C ASP A 647 -58.76 40.08 -14.76
N PRO A 648 -59.72 40.23 -15.69
CA PRO A 648 -59.45 40.50 -17.12
C PRO A 648 -58.64 41.77 -17.37
N THR A 649 -58.67 42.73 -16.46
CA THR A 649 -58.05 44.05 -16.63
C THR A 649 -56.52 43.97 -16.59
N ALA A 650 -55.97 43.00 -15.85
CA ALA A 650 -54.53 42.77 -15.78
C ALA A 650 -53.96 42.10 -17.03
N MET A 651 -54.78 41.39 -17.82
CA MET A 651 -54.32 40.69 -19.01
C MET A 651 -54.19 41.59 -20.24
N ASN A 652 -55.03 42.62 -20.38
CA ASN A 652 -55.01 43.51 -21.54
C ASN A 652 -53.84 44.51 -21.54
N ALA A 653 -53.21 44.76 -20.39
CA ALA A 653 -52.04 45.64 -20.30
C ALA A 653 -50.75 45.00 -20.86
N LEU A 654 -50.75 43.69 -21.14
CA LEU A 654 -49.60 42.94 -21.62
C LEU A 654 -49.60 42.70 -23.15
N THR A 655 -50.69 43.02 -23.86
CA THR A 655 -50.87 42.64 -25.28
C THR A 655 -50.85 43.81 -26.27
N GLU A 656 -50.85 45.07 -25.84
CA GLU A 656 -50.71 46.22 -26.74
C GLU A 656 -49.25 46.67 -26.84
N GLY A 657 -48.46 45.96 -27.67
CA GLY A 657 -47.08 46.32 -27.94
C GLY A 657 -46.37 45.44 -28.97
N ASP A 658 -46.96 45.22 -30.14
CA ASP A 658 -46.30 45.35 -31.47
C ASP A 658 -47.23 44.76 -32.56
N GLY A 659 -47.73 45.64 -33.43
CA GLY A 659 -48.53 45.28 -34.60
C GLY A 659 -47.66 44.99 -35.81
N GLY A 660 -48.02 43.97 -36.58
CA GLY A 660 -47.31 43.61 -37.82
C GLY A 660 -48.06 42.62 -38.69
N THR A 661 -49.15 43.10 -39.29
CA THR A 661 -50.08 42.48 -40.25
C THR A 661 -49.48 41.64 -41.40
N SER A 662 -50.11 40.51 -41.76
CA SER A 662 -50.52 40.22 -43.15
C SER A 662 -51.56 39.09 -43.25
N SER A 663 -52.42 39.22 -44.26
CA SER A 663 -53.81 38.77 -44.41
C SER A 663 -54.07 37.28 -44.76
N PRO A 664 -55.36 36.85 -44.78
CA PRO A 664 -55.78 35.45 -44.68
C PRO A 664 -56.35 34.80 -45.98
N ALA A 665 -56.52 33.47 -45.88
CA ALA A 665 -57.51 32.58 -46.52
C ALA A 665 -57.24 32.03 -47.95
N PRO A 666 -57.79 30.84 -48.30
CA PRO A 666 -58.70 29.97 -47.51
C PRO A 666 -58.04 28.77 -46.83
#